data_AF-A0A8C2BU73-F1
#
_entry.id   AF-A0A8C2BU73-F1
#
_cell.length_a   1.000
_cell.length_b   1.000
_cell.length_c   1.000
_cell.angle_alpha   90.00
_cell.angle_beta   90.00
_cell.angle_gamma   90.00
#
_symmetry.space_group_name_H-M   'P 1'
#
loop_
_entity.id
_entity.type
_entity.pdbx_description
1 polymer ?
#
loop_
_entity_poly.entity_id
_entity_poly.type
_entity_poly.pdbx_seq_one_letter_code
_entity_poly.pdbx_strand_id
1 'polypeptide(L)'
;MNKPKMAAEKSASRVLMLLSQLERLNEDHKVSNNDAIRQITGKILHLLQTQEKTRKEVTSKGSGGMEVILSSLENAQDLQTTLNILAILNELLTVGGGRRTGVFVSKGGTAILLQMLVSSSKNPPANEELMLHIHTLLVKVGPKDRKFGVKSRLNGALNVTLNLVKHNLQNHKLLLPCLQVLRVYSSNLVNAVSLGKSGTLEIMFEIIGPFSKKSTTLMKYVVSVLCVCSSGMNARRAVDRGYLPTLLSIYQDWHRHDTRHRHVVIRKSILACIKNLTNIKLGRKAFIDANGMRILYNTSTECLAVRTLDPLVNTSSLIMRKCFPKNRLPLPTIKSVFHHPLPHIAAGGPVAQLYNQPPGVDDVVDEIFSKDLLTPKPDESPLELDSISISKRPEGTADHDLVCSLGRLVVDAGVNGGSVDGLQEECGEQAVLEVPDTAALLPLHDPDLYLEMVKSTRSVPAYTEVAYPDYFGHVALNLREPILERVYGVQRTKIFQDIERLIHSSDILDKVVYDLDNQSCPVIDNGESLKFNSKFESGNLRKAIQVRKFEYDLILNSDINSNHYHQWFYFEVSNMRPGVRYRFNIINCEKSNSQFNYGMQVLMYSVQDAINGSPHWVRTGSDICYYKNHFSRSSIAAGGQKGKSYFTLTFTVTFQHKDDVCYFAYHYPYTYSMLKMHLQKLSALRTAQIYYRQDDLCETLGGNSCPLLTITAMPESSSNDHISQFRSRPVVFLSARVHPGETNSSWVMKGTLEFLMSCSPQAQSLRESYIFKIIPMLNPDGVINGNHRCSLSGEDLNRQWQSPNAELHPTIYHAKSLLQYLRATGRTPLVFCDYHGHSRKKNVFMYGCSIKETVWQTNANTSTCDLQEDLGYRTLPKLLSQMAPVFSLSSCSFVVERSKEATARVVVWREIGVQRSYTMESTLCGCDQGKYKGLQIGTSELEEMGAQFCLALLRLRRYTSPLELQNHNSHLLDTENDLIDTRGIPNITSPTTYVLEEDEPAFLEEVDYSAESNDENDPDLEPDLQDNLALLDPSSDSEFSQTE
;
A
#
# COMPACT_ATOMS: atom_id res chain seq x y z
N MET A 1 22.98 15.47 -71.02
CA MET A 1 21.93 15.93 -71.97
C MET A 1 20.71 16.37 -71.17
N ASN A 2 20.52 17.68 -71.08
CA ASN A 2 19.32 18.30 -70.55
C ASN A 2 18.12 17.98 -71.45
N LYS A 3 17.03 17.48 -70.87
CA LYS A 3 15.69 17.59 -71.47
C LYS A 3 14.81 18.43 -70.54
N PRO A 4 14.20 19.52 -71.04
CA PRO A 4 13.38 20.42 -70.25
C PRO A 4 12.03 19.74 -69.97
N LYS A 5 11.61 19.71 -68.70
CA LYS A 5 10.21 19.43 -68.36
C LYS A 5 9.44 20.73 -68.54
N MET A 6 8.57 20.70 -69.55
CA MET A 6 7.55 21.70 -69.83
C MET A 6 6.81 22.12 -68.55
N ALA A 7 6.65 23.43 -68.40
CA ALA A 7 5.68 24.01 -67.48
C ALA A 7 4.29 23.48 -67.83
N ALA A 8 3.71 22.67 -66.94
CA ALA A 8 2.29 22.36 -66.98
C ALA A 8 1.55 23.58 -66.40
N GLU A 9 0.73 24.21 -67.25
CA GLU A 9 -0.26 25.21 -66.85
C GLU A 9 -1.06 24.70 -65.64
N LYS A 10 -1.12 25.50 -64.58
CA LYS A 10 -2.04 25.27 -63.46
C LYS A 10 -3.46 25.30 -64.02
N SER A 11 -4.12 24.15 -64.15
CA SER A 11 -5.58 24.14 -64.33
C SER A 11 -6.17 24.88 -63.14
N ALA A 12 -6.79 26.04 -63.36
CA ALA A 12 -7.41 26.81 -62.29
C ALA A 12 -8.42 25.93 -61.57
N SER A 13 -8.19 25.67 -60.29
CA SER A 13 -9.08 24.79 -59.53
C SER A 13 -10.45 25.42 -59.48
N ARG A 14 -11.45 24.70 -59.99
CA ARG A 14 -12.84 25.15 -60.09
C ARG A 14 -13.40 25.59 -58.73
N VAL A 15 -12.97 24.96 -57.63
CA VAL A 15 -13.41 25.36 -56.29
C VAL A 15 -12.75 26.65 -55.82
N LEU A 16 -11.47 26.89 -56.15
CA LEU A 16 -10.77 28.13 -55.81
C LEU A 16 -11.36 29.33 -56.58
N MET A 17 -11.77 29.11 -57.84
CA MET A 17 -12.50 30.13 -58.60
C MET A 17 -13.84 30.48 -57.96
N LEU A 18 -14.62 29.47 -57.54
CA LEU A 18 -15.90 29.68 -56.86
C LEU A 18 -15.72 30.36 -55.49
N LEU A 19 -14.66 30.03 -54.74
CA LEU A 19 -14.32 30.69 -53.48
C LEU A 19 -13.93 32.16 -53.70
N SER A 20 -13.14 32.48 -54.71
CA SER A 20 -12.80 33.88 -55.04
C SER A 20 -14.01 34.68 -55.56
N GLN A 21 -14.98 34.03 -56.20
CA GLN A 21 -16.27 34.64 -56.54
C GLN A 21 -17.10 34.90 -55.28
N LEU A 22 -17.13 33.95 -54.35
CA LEU A 22 -17.85 34.09 -53.08
C LEU A 22 -17.24 35.18 -52.19
N GLU A 23 -15.91 35.28 -52.14
CA GLU A 23 -15.17 36.31 -51.41
C GLU A 23 -15.51 37.72 -51.90
N ARG A 24 -15.48 37.95 -53.22
CA ARG A 24 -15.88 39.24 -53.82
C ARG A 24 -17.32 39.62 -53.53
N LEU A 25 -18.22 38.63 -53.50
CA LEU A 25 -19.63 38.88 -53.17
C LEU A 25 -19.87 39.18 -51.69
N ASN A 26 -18.97 38.75 -50.79
CA ASN A 26 -19.05 39.08 -49.37
C ASN A 26 -18.53 40.49 -49.04
N GLU A 27 -17.61 41.03 -49.84
CA GLU A 27 -17.00 42.36 -49.63
C GLU A 27 -17.91 43.51 -50.11
N ASP A 28 -18.83 43.25 -51.04
CA ASP A 28 -19.62 44.27 -51.72
C ASP A 28 -20.95 44.58 -50.99
N HIS A 29 -20.88 45.33 -49.88
CA HIS A 29 -22.00 45.60 -48.97
C HIS A 29 -23.19 46.41 -49.56
N LYS A 30 -23.10 46.89 -50.81
CA LYS A 30 -24.09 47.80 -51.39
C LYS A 30 -25.19 47.11 -52.23
N VAL A 31 -25.01 45.85 -52.65
CA VAL A 31 -26.04 45.05 -53.33
C VAL A 31 -25.85 43.57 -52.98
N SER A 32 -26.47 43.09 -51.90
CA SER A 32 -26.42 41.66 -51.57
C SER A 32 -27.24 40.86 -52.58
N ASN A 33 -26.60 40.30 -53.62
CA ASN A 33 -27.25 39.42 -54.57
C ASN A 33 -27.36 38.00 -53.97
N ASN A 34 -28.27 37.85 -53.00
CA ASN A 34 -28.49 36.63 -52.23
C ASN A 34 -28.70 35.39 -53.12
N ASP A 35 -29.30 35.55 -54.31
CA ASP A 35 -29.49 34.44 -55.26
C ASP A 35 -28.18 33.97 -55.90
N ALA A 36 -27.25 34.88 -56.21
CA ALA A 36 -25.93 34.53 -56.71
C ALA A 36 -25.09 33.80 -55.64
N ILE A 37 -25.14 34.26 -54.39
CA ILE A 37 -24.47 33.61 -53.25
C ILE A 37 -25.06 32.22 -53.01
N ARG A 38 -26.40 32.06 -53.06
CA ARG A 38 -27.07 30.75 -52.94
C ARG A 38 -26.66 29.78 -54.03
N GLN A 39 -26.57 30.24 -55.28
CA GLN A 39 -26.13 29.39 -56.41
C GLN A 39 -24.64 28.99 -56.30
N ILE A 40 -23.78 29.90 -55.88
CA ILE A 40 -22.33 29.63 -55.73
C ILE A 40 -22.09 28.66 -54.57
N THR A 41 -22.70 28.90 -53.41
CA THR A 41 -22.62 27.98 -52.26
C THR A 41 -23.18 26.60 -52.61
N GLY A 42 -24.29 26.51 -53.35
CA GLY A 42 -24.81 25.23 -53.86
C GLY A 42 -23.85 24.49 -54.79
N LYS A 43 -23.18 25.21 -55.72
CA LYS A 43 -22.15 24.64 -56.61
C LYS A 43 -20.92 24.15 -55.85
N ILE A 44 -20.47 24.91 -54.84
CA ILE A 44 -19.35 24.51 -53.97
C ILE A 44 -19.72 23.24 -53.20
N LEU A 45 -20.91 23.18 -52.60
CA LEU A 45 -21.40 22.01 -51.87
C LEU A 45 -21.39 20.75 -52.75
N HIS A 46 -21.93 20.83 -53.97
CA HIS A 46 -21.99 19.71 -54.90
C HIS A 46 -20.58 19.20 -55.29
N LEU A 47 -19.63 20.10 -55.55
CA LEU A 47 -18.24 19.74 -55.82
C LEU A 47 -17.57 19.06 -54.61
N LEU A 48 -17.84 19.57 -53.40
CA LEU A 48 -17.27 19.01 -52.18
C LEU A 48 -17.87 17.66 -51.80
N GLN A 49 -19.14 17.37 -52.14
CA GLN A 49 -19.75 16.06 -51.92
C GLN A 49 -19.14 14.98 -52.83
N THR A 50 -18.78 15.35 -54.06
CA THR A 50 -18.34 14.41 -55.10
C THR A 50 -16.82 14.24 -55.21
N GLN A 51 -16.00 15.18 -54.72
CA GLN A 51 -14.55 15.21 -54.99
C GLN A 51 -13.67 15.40 -53.72
N GLU A 52 -12.93 14.36 -53.31
CA GLU A 52 -12.03 14.44 -52.13
C GLU A 52 -10.82 15.37 -52.33
N LYS A 53 -10.28 15.44 -53.55
CA LYS A 53 -9.16 16.35 -53.90
C LYS A 53 -9.52 17.80 -53.58
N THR A 54 -10.76 18.18 -53.90
CA THR A 54 -11.36 19.49 -53.68
C THR A 54 -11.47 19.82 -52.19
N ARG A 55 -11.87 18.85 -51.34
CA ARG A 55 -11.91 19.02 -49.88
C ARG A 55 -10.52 19.30 -49.27
N LYS A 56 -9.45 18.66 -49.79
CA LYS A 56 -8.06 18.92 -49.37
C LYS A 56 -7.58 20.31 -49.78
N GLU A 57 -7.95 20.76 -50.97
CA GLU A 57 -7.53 22.03 -51.53
C GLU A 57 -8.09 23.22 -50.75
N VAL A 58 -9.40 23.19 -50.43
CA VAL A 58 -10.09 24.23 -49.63
C VAL A 58 -9.54 24.34 -48.20
N THR A 59 -8.97 23.26 -47.66
CA THR A 59 -8.44 23.21 -46.28
C THR A 59 -6.91 23.26 -46.22
N SER A 60 -6.25 23.49 -47.35
CA SER A 60 -4.78 23.56 -47.42
C SER A 60 -4.26 24.89 -46.85
N LYS A 61 -3.07 24.84 -46.22
CA LYS A 61 -2.41 26.03 -45.68
C LYS A 61 -2.13 27.01 -46.82
N GLY A 62 -2.68 28.23 -46.74
CA GLY A 62 -2.50 29.30 -47.74
C GLY A 62 -3.60 29.42 -48.80
N SER A 63 -4.66 28.60 -48.75
CA SER A 63 -5.76 28.65 -49.73
C SER A 63 -6.81 29.74 -49.49
N GLY A 64 -6.88 30.35 -48.30
CA GLY A 64 -7.94 31.30 -47.90
C GLY A 64 -9.36 30.70 -47.79
N GLY A 65 -9.60 29.51 -48.35
CA GLY A 65 -10.95 28.96 -48.53
C GLY A 65 -11.76 28.80 -47.24
N MET A 66 -11.13 28.41 -46.14
CA MET A 66 -11.82 28.32 -44.84
C MET A 66 -12.24 29.71 -44.30
N GLU A 67 -11.42 30.74 -44.52
CA GLU A 67 -11.72 32.12 -44.08
C GLU A 67 -12.87 32.69 -44.90
N VAL A 68 -12.86 32.47 -46.22
CA VAL A 68 -13.96 32.86 -47.11
C VAL A 68 -15.27 32.18 -46.70
N ILE A 69 -15.25 30.87 -46.42
CA ILE A 69 -16.44 30.13 -46.00
C ILE A 69 -16.97 30.65 -44.64
N LEU A 70 -16.09 30.95 -43.68
CA LEU A 70 -16.48 31.49 -42.38
C LEU A 70 -17.03 32.93 -42.50
N SER A 71 -16.38 33.80 -43.26
CA SER A 71 -16.86 35.17 -43.54
C SER A 71 -18.21 35.16 -44.27
N SER A 72 -18.40 34.23 -45.22
CA SER A 72 -19.70 34.02 -45.89
C SER A 72 -20.79 33.61 -44.91
N LEU A 73 -20.43 32.83 -43.89
CA LEU A 73 -21.37 32.35 -42.88
C LEU A 73 -21.81 33.48 -41.94
N GLU A 74 -20.89 34.37 -41.55
CA GLU A 74 -21.17 35.54 -40.73
C GLU A 74 -22.05 36.58 -41.45
N ASN A 75 -21.87 36.72 -42.77
CA ASN A 75 -22.57 37.70 -43.60
C ASN A 75 -23.87 37.18 -44.23
N ALA A 76 -24.20 35.89 -44.08
CA ALA A 76 -25.38 35.29 -44.69
C ALA A 76 -26.68 35.89 -44.15
N GLN A 77 -27.54 36.39 -45.04
CA GLN A 77 -28.81 37.05 -44.70
C GLN A 77 -30.05 36.17 -44.90
N ASP A 78 -29.93 35.08 -45.68
CA ASP A 78 -31.03 34.16 -45.96
C ASP A 78 -30.74 32.72 -45.50
N LEU A 79 -31.79 32.05 -45.00
CA LEU A 79 -31.71 30.72 -44.39
C LEU A 79 -31.09 29.67 -45.32
N GLN A 80 -31.42 29.68 -46.61
CA GLN A 80 -30.95 28.65 -47.55
C GLN A 80 -29.45 28.77 -47.81
N THR A 81 -28.93 29.99 -47.93
CA THR A 81 -27.48 30.24 -48.02
C THR A 81 -26.76 29.77 -46.76
N THR A 82 -27.30 30.08 -45.57
CA THR A 82 -26.75 29.59 -44.30
C THR A 82 -26.72 28.05 -44.26
N LEU A 83 -27.82 27.38 -44.64
CA LEU A 83 -27.88 25.91 -44.69
C LEU A 83 -26.87 25.31 -45.67
N ASN A 84 -26.71 25.90 -46.87
CA ASN A 84 -25.71 25.47 -47.84
C ASN A 84 -24.29 25.56 -47.28
N ILE A 85 -23.96 26.66 -46.60
CA ILE A 85 -22.63 26.87 -46.00
C ILE A 85 -22.40 25.91 -44.82
N LEU A 86 -23.40 25.69 -43.96
CA LEU A 86 -23.29 24.69 -42.89
C LEU A 86 -23.10 23.28 -43.44
N ALA A 87 -23.78 22.92 -44.53
CA ALA A 87 -23.59 21.64 -45.21
C ALA A 87 -22.18 21.52 -45.83
N ILE A 88 -21.64 22.60 -46.41
CA ILE A 88 -20.25 22.67 -46.88
C ILE A 88 -19.29 22.36 -45.72
N LEU A 89 -19.45 23.06 -44.59
CA LEU A 89 -18.64 22.82 -43.40
C LEU A 89 -18.78 21.38 -42.89
N ASN A 90 -19.99 20.82 -42.97
CA ASN A 90 -20.25 19.46 -42.54
C ASN A 90 -19.45 18.45 -43.37
N GLU A 91 -19.38 18.61 -44.69
CA GLU A 91 -18.56 17.78 -45.58
C GLU A 91 -17.06 17.96 -45.32
N LEU A 92 -16.59 19.22 -45.18
CA LEU A 92 -15.18 19.53 -44.94
C LEU A 92 -14.65 18.95 -43.62
N LEU A 93 -15.50 18.90 -42.59
CA LEU A 93 -15.13 18.43 -41.25
C LEU A 93 -15.40 16.93 -41.02
N THR A 94 -16.00 16.21 -41.98
CA THR A 94 -16.30 14.76 -41.85
C THR A 94 -15.14 13.87 -42.29
N VAL A 95 -14.50 14.19 -43.43
CA VAL A 95 -13.46 13.36 -44.04
C VAL A 95 -12.08 13.99 -43.78
N GLY A 96 -11.02 13.23 -43.48
CA GLY A 96 -9.64 13.77 -43.41
C GLY A 96 -9.07 14.19 -42.04
N GLY A 97 -9.74 13.89 -40.92
CA GLY A 97 -9.15 13.90 -39.57
C GLY A 97 -8.90 15.27 -38.92
N GLY A 98 -8.44 15.25 -37.66
CA GLY A 98 -8.36 16.42 -36.76
C GLY A 98 -7.54 17.62 -37.24
N ARG A 99 -6.80 17.52 -38.35
CA ARG A 99 -6.09 18.64 -38.98
C ARG A 99 -7.05 19.69 -39.54
N ARG A 100 -8.10 19.29 -40.26
CA ARG A 100 -9.09 20.23 -40.86
C ARG A 100 -9.89 20.94 -39.76
N THR A 101 -10.27 20.19 -38.73
CA THR A 101 -10.89 20.75 -37.51
C THR A 101 -9.96 21.74 -36.82
N GLY A 102 -8.66 21.44 -36.73
CA GLY A 102 -7.67 22.37 -36.17
C GLY A 102 -7.58 23.68 -36.95
N VAL A 103 -7.61 23.64 -38.29
CA VAL A 103 -7.64 24.85 -39.13
C VAL A 103 -8.93 25.65 -38.87
N PHE A 104 -10.10 25.00 -38.89
CA PHE A 104 -11.38 25.64 -38.57
C PHE A 104 -11.37 26.35 -37.20
N VAL A 105 -10.85 25.66 -36.17
CA VAL A 105 -10.73 26.22 -34.80
C VAL A 105 -9.76 27.40 -34.76
N SER A 106 -8.62 27.30 -35.46
CA SER A 106 -7.60 28.37 -35.50
C SER A 106 -8.10 29.65 -36.18
N LYS A 107 -9.08 29.52 -37.08
CA LYS A 107 -9.71 30.64 -37.80
C LYS A 107 -10.97 31.18 -37.12
N GLY A 108 -11.23 30.80 -35.86
CA GLY A 108 -12.34 31.35 -35.07
C GLY A 108 -13.70 30.68 -35.33
N GLY A 109 -13.79 29.67 -36.19
CA GLY A 109 -15.06 29.07 -36.61
C GLY A 109 -15.93 28.55 -35.45
N THR A 110 -15.32 28.12 -34.33
CA THR A 110 -16.07 27.71 -33.14
C THR A 110 -16.86 28.85 -32.52
N ALA A 111 -16.31 30.06 -32.46
CA ALA A 111 -17.01 31.23 -31.91
C ALA A 111 -18.19 31.63 -32.81
N ILE A 112 -17.98 31.62 -34.13
CA ILE A 112 -19.01 31.90 -35.13
C ILE A 112 -20.21 30.95 -34.98
N LEU A 113 -19.95 29.63 -34.90
CA LEU A 113 -21.03 28.65 -34.71
C LEU A 113 -21.80 28.86 -33.39
N LEU A 114 -21.13 29.23 -32.30
CA LEU A 114 -21.76 29.48 -31.01
C LEU A 114 -22.58 30.78 -31.01
N GLN A 115 -22.09 31.84 -31.65
CA GLN A 115 -22.81 33.11 -31.80
C GLN A 115 -24.06 32.92 -32.66
N MET A 116 -23.94 32.20 -33.78
CA MET A 116 -25.09 31.86 -34.62
C MET A 116 -26.14 31.01 -33.90
N LEU A 117 -25.70 30.03 -33.10
CA LEU A 117 -26.62 29.24 -32.27
C LEU A 117 -27.47 30.15 -31.38
N VAL A 118 -26.82 31.12 -30.72
CA VAL A 118 -27.47 32.03 -29.78
C VAL A 118 -28.36 33.03 -30.52
N SER A 119 -27.90 33.64 -31.62
CA SER A 119 -28.72 34.59 -32.41
C SER A 119 -29.95 33.91 -33.00
N SER A 120 -29.80 32.69 -33.53
CA SER A 120 -30.90 31.90 -34.10
C SER A 120 -31.92 31.45 -33.06
N SER A 121 -31.55 31.43 -31.78
CA SER A 121 -32.45 31.06 -30.68
C SER A 121 -33.32 32.21 -30.15
N LYS A 122 -33.01 33.47 -30.50
CA LYS A 122 -33.74 34.65 -30.01
C LYS A 122 -35.13 34.83 -30.63
N ASN A 123 -35.40 34.19 -31.77
CA ASN A 123 -36.66 34.29 -32.51
C ASN A 123 -37.41 32.94 -32.49
N PRO A 124 -38.22 32.64 -31.45
CA PRO A 124 -38.98 31.39 -31.37
C PRO A 124 -40.18 31.37 -32.34
N PRO A 125 -40.52 30.20 -32.96
CA PRO A 125 -39.82 28.93 -32.86
C PRO A 125 -38.53 28.91 -33.69
N ALA A 126 -37.44 28.41 -33.09
CA ALA A 126 -36.17 28.26 -33.79
C ALA A 126 -36.30 27.26 -34.95
N ASN A 127 -35.65 27.55 -36.09
CA ASN A 127 -35.65 26.64 -37.24
C ASN A 127 -34.93 25.32 -36.89
N GLU A 128 -35.65 24.20 -36.91
CA GLU A 128 -35.12 22.90 -36.48
C GLU A 128 -33.97 22.39 -37.36
N GLU A 129 -34.05 22.61 -38.68
CA GLU A 129 -33.03 22.18 -39.63
C GLU A 129 -31.72 22.96 -39.44
N LEU A 130 -31.82 24.27 -39.21
CA LEU A 130 -30.69 25.12 -38.86
C LEU A 130 -30.04 24.67 -37.56
N MET A 131 -30.83 24.44 -36.51
CA MET A 131 -30.34 23.98 -35.21
C MET A 131 -29.65 22.62 -35.30
N LEU A 132 -30.19 21.70 -36.11
CA LEU A 132 -29.61 20.38 -36.34
C LEU A 132 -28.20 20.49 -36.97
N HIS A 133 -28.05 21.30 -38.00
CA HIS A 133 -26.77 21.49 -38.68
C HIS A 133 -25.72 22.15 -37.78
N ILE A 134 -26.10 23.19 -37.03
CA ILE A 134 -25.20 23.87 -36.09
C ILE A 134 -24.72 22.90 -35.00
N HIS A 135 -25.63 22.16 -34.35
CA HIS A 135 -25.23 21.21 -33.31
C HIS A 135 -24.36 20.08 -33.87
N THR A 136 -24.67 19.55 -35.06
CA THR A 136 -23.87 18.51 -35.71
C THR A 136 -22.42 18.93 -35.93
N LEU A 137 -22.20 20.19 -36.33
CA LEU A 137 -20.86 20.76 -36.47
C LEU A 137 -20.16 20.97 -35.12
N LEU A 138 -20.89 21.48 -34.12
CA LEU A 138 -20.37 21.66 -32.77
C LEU A 138 -19.91 20.33 -32.14
N VAL A 139 -20.60 19.21 -32.39
CA VAL A 139 -20.18 17.87 -31.95
C VAL A 139 -18.83 17.48 -32.55
N LYS A 140 -18.58 17.80 -33.83
CA LYS A 140 -17.32 17.47 -34.52
C LYS A 140 -16.15 18.32 -34.05
N VAL A 141 -16.42 19.61 -33.80
CA VAL A 141 -15.39 20.60 -33.48
C VAL A 141 -15.05 20.59 -31.99
N GLY A 142 -16.05 20.43 -31.12
CA GLY A 142 -15.91 20.63 -29.69
C GLY A 142 -14.81 19.79 -29.01
N PRO A 143 -14.73 18.46 -29.23
CA PRO A 143 -13.67 17.62 -28.66
C PRO A 143 -12.24 17.98 -29.14
N LYS A 144 -12.10 18.81 -30.17
CA LYS A 144 -10.80 19.23 -30.74
C LYS A 144 -10.42 20.68 -30.39
N ASP A 145 -11.35 21.47 -29.85
CA ASP A 145 -11.06 22.81 -29.36
C ASP A 145 -10.87 22.80 -27.83
N ARG A 146 -9.63 23.01 -27.38
CA ARG A 146 -9.29 23.07 -25.95
C ARG A 146 -10.01 24.19 -25.20
N LYS A 147 -10.44 25.26 -25.89
CA LYS A 147 -11.16 26.40 -25.30
C LYS A 147 -12.69 26.29 -25.50
N PHE A 148 -13.21 25.18 -26.02
CA PHE A 148 -14.64 25.02 -26.34
C PHE A 148 -15.56 25.29 -25.13
N GLY A 149 -15.22 24.75 -23.97
CA GLY A 149 -16.00 24.95 -22.74
C GLY A 149 -16.07 26.42 -22.33
N VAL A 150 -14.94 27.14 -22.40
CA VAL A 150 -14.90 28.57 -22.06
C VAL A 150 -15.67 29.40 -23.09
N LYS A 151 -15.46 29.14 -24.40
CA LYS A 151 -16.14 29.85 -25.49
C LYS A 151 -17.67 29.67 -25.42
N SER A 152 -18.15 28.45 -25.20
CA SER A 152 -19.59 28.16 -25.09
C SER A 152 -20.24 28.87 -23.92
N ARG A 153 -19.56 28.98 -22.77
CA ARG A 153 -20.04 29.74 -21.63
C ARG A 153 -20.11 31.25 -21.91
N LEU A 154 -19.03 31.84 -22.42
CA LEU A 154 -18.97 33.28 -22.69
C LEU A 154 -19.98 33.75 -23.75
N ASN A 155 -20.30 32.89 -24.72
CA ASN A 155 -21.33 33.20 -25.73
C ASN A 155 -22.76 32.93 -25.24
N GLY A 156 -22.97 32.36 -24.05
CA GLY A 156 -24.32 32.04 -23.54
C GLY A 156 -24.97 30.81 -24.19
N ALA A 157 -24.22 29.99 -24.91
CA ALA A 157 -24.74 28.86 -25.69
C ALA A 157 -25.25 27.69 -24.83
N LEU A 158 -24.77 27.55 -23.59
CA LEU A 158 -25.10 26.45 -22.67
C LEU A 158 -26.62 26.31 -22.47
N ASN A 159 -27.28 27.40 -22.05
CA ASN A 159 -28.72 27.40 -21.76
C ASN A 159 -29.56 27.31 -23.04
N VAL A 160 -29.05 27.82 -24.17
CA VAL A 160 -29.72 27.71 -25.47
C VAL A 160 -29.86 26.24 -25.87
N THR A 161 -28.77 25.48 -25.87
CA THR A 161 -28.82 24.04 -26.16
C THR A 161 -29.68 23.29 -25.15
N LEU A 162 -29.62 23.64 -23.86
CA LEU A 162 -30.43 23.00 -22.84
C LEU A 162 -31.95 23.24 -23.05
N ASN A 163 -32.34 24.46 -23.38
CA ASN A 163 -33.74 24.80 -23.67
C ASN A 163 -34.24 24.09 -24.94
N LEU A 164 -33.40 23.97 -25.97
CA LEU A 164 -33.73 23.20 -27.16
C LEU A 164 -34.02 21.73 -26.81
N VAL A 165 -33.22 21.11 -25.95
CA VAL A 165 -33.49 19.76 -25.44
C VAL A 165 -34.84 19.72 -24.71
N LYS A 166 -35.08 20.65 -23.78
CA LYS A 166 -36.31 20.72 -22.97
C LYS A 166 -37.58 20.80 -23.83
N HIS A 167 -37.56 21.57 -24.91
CA HIS A 167 -38.73 21.76 -25.78
C HIS A 167 -38.89 20.69 -26.86
N ASN A 168 -37.89 19.84 -27.10
CA ASN A 168 -37.86 18.89 -28.22
C ASN A 168 -37.64 17.42 -27.79
N LEU A 169 -38.19 17.02 -26.63
CA LEU A 169 -38.00 15.68 -26.06
C LEU A 169 -38.42 14.52 -27.00
N GLN A 170 -39.37 14.77 -27.92
CA GLN A 170 -39.86 13.77 -28.89
C GLN A 170 -39.12 13.81 -30.24
N ASN A 171 -38.35 14.86 -30.54
CA ASN A 171 -37.65 15.03 -31.82
C ASN A 171 -36.26 14.37 -31.76
N HIS A 172 -36.21 13.05 -31.99
CA HIS A 172 -34.97 12.27 -31.86
C HIS A 172 -33.83 12.74 -32.78
N LYS A 173 -34.14 13.33 -33.95
CA LYS A 173 -33.13 13.81 -34.90
C LYS A 173 -32.34 15.00 -34.34
N LEU A 174 -33.04 15.96 -33.73
CA LEU A 174 -32.42 17.14 -33.12
C LEU A 174 -31.83 16.83 -31.73
N LEU A 175 -32.50 15.97 -30.97
CA LEU A 175 -32.13 15.66 -29.59
C LEU A 175 -30.73 15.04 -29.48
N LEU A 176 -30.35 14.13 -30.37
CA LEU A 176 -29.07 13.43 -30.30
C LEU A 176 -27.85 14.38 -30.44
N PRO A 177 -27.75 15.24 -31.48
CA PRO A 177 -26.68 16.23 -31.56
C PRO A 177 -26.67 17.22 -30.39
N CYS A 178 -27.83 17.66 -29.89
CA CYS A 178 -27.89 18.53 -28.71
C CYS A 178 -27.29 17.88 -27.47
N LEU A 179 -27.63 16.61 -27.19
CA LEU A 179 -27.04 15.85 -26.06
C LEU A 179 -25.54 15.63 -26.23
N GLN A 180 -25.08 15.37 -27.46
CA GLN A 180 -23.67 15.25 -27.77
C GLN A 180 -22.93 16.56 -27.48
N VAL A 181 -23.48 17.71 -27.85
CA VAL A 181 -22.92 19.03 -27.53
C VAL A 181 -22.92 19.29 -26.02
N LEU A 182 -24.03 19.01 -25.31
CA LEU A 182 -24.10 19.14 -23.85
C LEU A 182 -23.01 18.31 -23.16
N ARG A 183 -22.73 17.09 -23.65
CA ARG A 183 -21.64 16.27 -23.12
C ARG A 183 -20.29 16.97 -23.26
N VAL A 184 -20.02 17.58 -24.42
CA VAL A 184 -18.76 18.32 -24.63
C VAL A 184 -18.72 19.61 -23.81
N TYR A 185 -19.86 20.31 -23.63
CA TYR A 185 -19.92 21.44 -22.71
C TYR A 185 -19.58 21.04 -21.27
N SER A 186 -20.17 19.94 -20.81
CA SER A 186 -20.01 19.44 -19.44
C SER A 186 -18.62 18.89 -19.15
N SER A 187 -17.78 18.57 -20.15
CA SER A 187 -16.40 18.14 -19.90
C SER A 187 -15.55 19.21 -19.21
N ASN A 188 -16.01 20.47 -19.17
CA ASN A 188 -15.49 21.51 -18.30
C ASN A 188 -16.29 21.55 -16.98
N LEU A 189 -15.60 21.42 -15.83
CA LEU A 189 -16.25 21.33 -14.51
C LEU A 189 -17.15 22.54 -14.19
N VAL A 190 -16.73 23.76 -14.51
CA VAL A 190 -17.53 24.98 -14.26
C VAL A 190 -18.82 24.97 -15.09
N ASN A 191 -18.76 24.48 -16.33
CA ASN A 191 -19.94 24.32 -17.17
C ASN A 191 -20.86 23.20 -16.65
N ALA A 192 -20.30 22.08 -16.20
CA ALA A 192 -21.08 20.99 -15.61
C ALA A 192 -21.87 21.47 -14.39
N VAL A 193 -21.22 22.23 -13.49
CA VAL A 193 -21.84 22.88 -12.34
C VAL A 193 -22.97 23.82 -12.78
N SER A 194 -22.68 24.71 -13.73
CA SER A 194 -23.66 25.68 -14.25
C SER A 194 -24.87 25.00 -14.89
N LEU A 195 -24.65 24.02 -15.77
CA LEU A 195 -25.71 23.24 -16.42
C LEU A 195 -26.59 22.51 -15.39
N GLY A 196 -26.01 21.93 -14.35
CA GLY A 196 -26.80 21.29 -13.28
C GLY A 196 -27.66 22.28 -12.51
N LYS A 197 -27.17 23.52 -12.26
CA LYS A 197 -28.01 24.60 -11.70
C LYS A 197 -29.16 25.00 -12.63
N SER A 198 -28.93 24.98 -13.94
CA SER A 198 -29.92 25.34 -14.97
C SER A 198 -31.00 24.27 -15.25
N GLY A 199 -31.08 23.19 -14.47
CA GLY A 199 -32.13 22.19 -14.62
C GLY A 199 -31.75 20.99 -15.52
N THR A 200 -30.45 20.79 -15.79
CA THR A 200 -30.00 19.69 -16.67
C THR A 200 -30.33 18.31 -16.12
N LEU A 201 -30.25 18.12 -14.80
CA LEU A 201 -30.48 16.81 -14.19
C LEU A 201 -31.93 16.35 -14.41
N GLU A 202 -32.88 17.25 -14.17
CA GLU A 202 -34.33 17.07 -14.32
C GLU A 202 -34.66 16.59 -15.73
N ILE A 203 -34.19 17.35 -16.73
CA ILE A 203 -34.44 17.08 -18.14
C ILE A 203 -33.86 15.72 -18.53
N MET A 204 -32.67 15.35 -18.03
CA MET A 204 -32.11 14.03 -18.34
C MET A 204 -32.93 12.90 -17.72
N PHE A 205 -33.42 13.04 -16.48
CA PHE A 205 -34.30 12.03 -15.86
C PHE A 205 -35.66 11.92 -16.58
N GLU A 206 -36.21 13.02 -17.11
CA GLU A 206 -37.40 13.00 -17.98
C GLU A 206 -37.15 12.23 -19.29
N ILE A 207 -35.94 12.35 -19.88
CA ILE A 207 -35.58 11.63 -21.11
C ILE A 207 -35.40 10.13 -20.85
N ILE A 208 -34.72 9.77 -19.75
CA ILE A 208 -34.36 8.39 -19.42
C ILE A 208 -35.59 7.51 -19.27
N GLY A 209 -36.51 7.88 -18.37
CA GLY A 209 -37.68 7.06 -18.01
C GLY A 209 -37.35 5.60 -17.61
N PRO A 210 -38.33 4.82 -17.13
CA PRO A 210 -38.17 3.36 -17.02
C PRO A 210 -37.91 2.77 -18.42
N PHE A 211 -37.19 1.63 -18.48
CA PHE A 211 -36.63 1.01 -19.70
C PHE A 211 -37.46 1.30 -20.97
N SER A 212 -37.02 2.31 -21.73
CA SER A 212 -37.73 2.70 -22.94
C SER A 212 -37.09 2.01 -24.13
N LYS A 213 -37.93 1.48 -25.06
CA LYS A 213 -37.52 1.01 -26.39
C LYS A 213 -36.98 2.17 -27.28
N LYS A 214 -36.41 3.22 -26.69
CA LYS A 214 -35.77 4.36 -27.36
C LYS A 214 -34.38 3.96 -27.86
N SER A 215 -33.85 4.75 -28.80
CA SER A 215 -32.53 4.52 -29.39
C SER A 215 -31.45 4.35 -28.32
N THR A 216 -30.76 3.21 -28.30
CA THR A 216 -29.65 2.90 -27.37
C THR A 216 -28.52 3.94 -27.48
N THR A 217 -28.35 4.53 -28.66
CA THR A 217 -27.42 5.63 -28.92
C THR A 217 -27.80 6.88 -28.13
N LEU A 218 -29.10 7.21 -28.05
CA LEU A 218 -29.60 8.33 -27.28
C LEU A 218 -29.27 8.14 -25.80
N MET A 219 -29.62 6.98 -25.24
CA MET A 219 -29.41 6.67 -23.83
C MET A 219 -27.93 6.78 -23.41
N LYS A 220 -27.01 6.33 -24.26
CA LYS A 220 -25.56 6.47 -24.03
C LYS A 220 -25.14 7.92 -23.76
N TYR A 221 -25.68 8.88 -24.50
CA TYR A 221 -25.34 10.30 -24.31
C TYR A 221 -26.06 10.92 -23.13
N VAL A 222 -27.33 10.58 -22.89
CA VAL A 222 -28.09 11.08 -21.74
C VAL A 222 -27.39 10.72 -20.42
N VAL A 223 -27.03 9.44 -20.23
CA VAL A 223 -26.32 9.01 -19.01
C VAL A 223 -24.90 9.60 -18.94
N SER A 224 -24.23 9.79 -20.08
CA SER A 224 -22.91 10.46 -20.10
C SER A 224 -23.00 11.91 -19.62
N VAL A 225 -24.03 12.65 -20.04
CA VAL A 225 -24.26 14.03 -19.58
C VAL A 225 -24.59 14.04 -18.09
N LEU A 226 -25.49 13.16 -17.63
CA LEU A 226 -25.80 13.00 -16.20
C LEU A 226 -24.55 12.71 -15.37
N CYS A 227 -23.71 11.78 -15.79
CA CYS A 227 -22.52 11.38 -15.04
C CYS A 227 -21.61 12.57 -14.73
N VAL A 228 -21.39 13.44 -15.72
CA VAL A 228 -20.50 14.60 -15.57
C VAL A 228 -21.21 15.72 -14.77
N CYS A 229 -22.49 15.96 -15.06
CA CYS A 229 -23.29 16.99 -14.39
C CYS A 229 -23.70 16.64 -12.95
N SER A 230 -23.57 15.38 -12.51
CA SER A 230 -23.90 14.92 -11.14
C SER A 230 -22.69 14.87 -10.19
N SER A 231 -21.58 15.51 -10.57
CA SER A 231 -20.38 15.63 -9.74
C SER A 231 -20.33 16.94 -8.93
N GLY A 232 -19.51 16.99 -7.87
CA GLY A 232 -19.31 18.17 -7.03
C GLY A 232 -20.60 18.70 -6.42
N MET A 233 -20.81 20.02 -6.45
CA MET A 233 -22.01 20.69 -5.90
C MET A 233 -23.34 20.17 -6.45
N ASN A 234 -23.37 19.57 -7.65
CA ASN A 234 -24.60 19.02 -8.21
C ASN A 234 -24.96 17.65 -7.66
N ALA A 235 -24.01 16.94 -7.02
CA ALA A 235 -24.28 15.67 -6.37
C ALA A 235 -25.34 15.85 -5.25
N ARG A 236 -25.19 16.90 -4.43
CA ARG A 236 -26.16 17.28 -3.39
C ARG A 236 -27.56 17.49 -3.99
N ARG A 237 -27.67 18.32 -5.03
CA ARG A 237 -28.95 18.59 -5.74
C ARG A 237 -29.60 17.31 -6.26
N ALA A 238 -28.82 16.39 -6.83
CA ALA A 238 -29.33 15.13 -7.35
C ALA A 238 -29.85 14.21 -6.23
N VAL A 239 -29.14 14.16 -5.09
CA VAL A 239 -29.54 13.39 -3.92
C VAL A 239 -30.84 13.95 -3.31
N ASP A 240 -30.92 15.27 -3.12
CA ASP A 240 -32.10 15.93 -2.54
C ASP A 240 -33.37 15.75 -3.39
N ARG A 241 -33.21 15.59 -4.70
CA ARG A 241 -34.33 15.31 -5.63
C ARG A 241 -34.69 13.83 -5.76
N GLY A 242 -34.07 12.95 -4.97
CA GLY A 242 -34.37 11.51 -4.98
C GLY A 242 -33.90 10.78 -6.24
N TYR A 243 -32.91 11.31 -6.97
CA TYR A 243 -32.44 10.70 -8.22
C TYR A 243 -31.56 9.46 -8.00
N LEU A 244 -30.97 9.30 -6.83
CA LEU A 244 -30.12 8.14 -6.56
C LEU A 244 -30.89 6.80 -6.49
N PRO A 245 -32.01 6.68 -5.75
CA PRO A 245 -32.90 5.51 -5.85
C PRO A 245 -33.35 5.22 -7.29
N THR A 246 -33.68 6.27 -8.06
CA THR A 246 -34.08 6.16 -9.47
C THR A 246 -32.96 5.57 -10.34
N LEU A 247 -31.71 6.00 -10.15
CA LEU A 247 -30.54 5.43 -10.86
C LEU A 247 -30.31 3.95 -10.53
N LEU A 248 -30.55 3.54 -9.27
CA LEU A 248 -30.47 2.13 -8.87
C LEU A 248 -31.53 1.29 -9.58
N SER A 249 -32.77 1.78 -9.64
CA SER A 249 -33.85 1.12 -10.39
C SER A 249 -33.52 1.00 -11.87
N ILE A 250 -33.05 2.09 -12.51
CA ILE A 250 -32.66 2.09 -13.92
C ILE A 250 -31.50 1.10 -14.15
N TYR A 251 -30.50 1.07 -13.26
CA TYR A 251 -29.39 0.10 -13.36
C TYR A 251 -29.89 -1.34 -13.31
N GLN A 252 -30.79 -1.66 -12.37
CA GLN A 252 -31.37 -2.99 -12.22
C GLN A 252 -32.20 -3.39 -13.43
N ASP A 253 -32.99 -2.47 -13.99
CA ASP A 253 -33.75 -2.70 -15.22
C ASP A 253 -32.82 -3.01 -16.40
N TRP A 254 -31.76 -2.21 -16.61
CA TRP A 254 -30.78 -2.47 -17.67
C TRP A 254 -30.05 -3.79 -17.47
N HIS A 255 -29.75 -4.18 -16.23
CA HIS A 255 -29.14 -5.45 -15.92
C HIS A 255 -30.03 -6.64 -16.31
N ARG A 256 -31.33 -6.60 -15.98
CA ARG A 256 -32.30 -7.65 -16.32
C ARG A 256 -32.54 -7.82 -17.82
N HIS A 257 -32.45 -6.73 -18.60
CA HIS A 257 -32.79 -6.73 -20.02
C HIS A 257 -31.58 -6.83 -20.97
N ASP A 258 -30.37 -6.42 -20.56
CA ASP A 258 -29.13 -6.55 -21.36
C ASP A 258 -28.48 -7.94 -21.19
N THR A 259 -29.25 -9.00 -21.43
CA THR A 259 -28.83 -10.40 -21.27
C THR A 259 -27.73 -10.82 -22.24
N ARG A 260 -27.55 -10.10 -23.35
CA ARG A 260 -26.47 -10.29 -24.33
C ARG A 260 -25.28 -9.35 -24.13
N HIS A 261 -25.30 -8.53 -23.08
CA HIS A 261 -24.23 -7.60 -22.72
C HIS A 261 -23.80 -6.64 -23.85
N ARG A 262 -24.73 -6.28 -24.73
CA ARG A 262 -24.48 -5.36 -25.86
C ARG A 262 -24.44 -3.90 -25.40
N HIS A 263 -24.93 -3.63 -24.19
CA HIS A 263 -25.14 -2.29 -23.66
C HIS A 263 -24.41 -2.06 -22.33
N VAL A 264 -23.32 -2.80 -22.07
CA VAL A 264 -22.44 -2.65 -20.90
C VAL A 264 -21.97 -1.21 -20.67
N VAL A 265 -21.74 -0.44 -21.75
CA VAL A 265 -21.37 0.98 -21.64
C VAL A 265 -22.43 1.81 -20.91
N ILE A 266 -23.73 1.54 -21.14
CA ILE A 266 -24.83 2.24 -20.47
C ILE A 266 -24.83 1.88 -18.99
N ARG A 267 -24.76 0.59 -18.66
CA ARG A 267 -24.67 0.09 -17.28
C ARG A 267 -23.48 0.71 -16.53
N LYS A 268 -22.32 0.77 -17.18
CA LYS A 268 -21.10 1.39 -16.62
C LYS A 268 -21.29 2.89 -16.35
N SER A 269 -21.92 3.61 -17.28
CA SER A 269 -22.19 5.04 -17.10
C SER A 269 -23.20 5.31 -15.97
N ILE A 270 -24.20 4.43 -15.77
CA ILE A 270 -25.14 4.56 -14.64
C ILE A 270 -24.40 4.34 -13.31
N LEU A 271 -23.58 3.30 -13.21
CA LEU A 271 -22.73 3.08 -12.02
C LEU A 271 -21.79 4.25 -11.77
N ALA A 272 -21.24 4.87 -12.83
CA ALA A 272 -20.40 6.06 -12.68
C ALA A 272 -21.18 7.26 -12.09
N CYS A 273 -22.46 7.43 -12.45
CA CYS A 273 -23.34 8.42 -11.79
C CYS A 273 -23.48 8.11 -10.30
N ILE A 274 -23.82 6.87 -9.95
CA ILE A 274 -23.97 6.43 -8.54
C ILE A 274 -22.66 6.61 -7.77
N LYS A 275 -21.51 6.29 -8.39
CA LYS A 275 -20.18 6.53 -7.82
C LYS A 275 -19.93 7.99 -7.50
N ASN A 276 -20.33 8.91 -8.38
CA ASN A 276 -20.18 10.35 -8.16
C ASN A 276 -21.08 10.86 -7.03
N LEU A 277 -22.34 10.40 -7.00
CA LEU A 277 -23.28 10.78 -5.95
C LEU A 277 -22.87 10.27 -4.57
N THR A 278 -22.27 9.07 -4.50
CA THR A 278 -21.77 8.49 -3.24
C THR A 278 -20.44 9.09 -2.76
N ASN A 279 -19.86 10.06 -3.48
CA ASN A 279 -18.70 10.81 -2.98
C ASN A 279 -19.06 11.70 -1.77
N ILE A 280 -20.31 12.17 -1.67
CA ILE A 280 -20.78 12.98 -0.55
C ILE A 280 -21.47 12.13 0.52
N LYS A 281 -21.41 12.55 1.79
CA LYS A 281 -22.02 11.85 2.94
C LYS A 281 -23.49 11.52 2.72
N LEU A 282 -24.27 12.50 2.26
CA LEU A 282 -25.71 12.36 2.01
C LEU A 282 -26.04 11.37 0.89
N GLY A 283 -25.20 11.30 -0.15
CA GLY A 283 -25.38 10.35 -1.23
C GLY A 283 -25.08 8.91 -0.80
N ARG A 284 -24.12 8.70 0.11
CA ARG A 284 -23.91 7.39 0.75
C ARG A 284 -25.13 6.97 1.57
N LYS A 285 -25.68 7.87 2.40
CA LYS A 285 -26.91 7.61 3.16
C LYS A 285 -28.08 7.25 2.24
N ALA A 286 -28.36 8.07 1.23
CA ALA A 286 -29.43 7.80 0.26
C ALA A 286 -29.24 6.47 -0.49
N PHE A 287 -27.98 6.05 -0.72
CA PHE A 287 -27.67 4.77 -1.36
C PHE A 287 -27.99 3.58 -0.47
N ILE A 288 -27.67 3.68 0.82
CA ILE A 288 -27.98 2.64 1.80
C ILE A 288 -29.50 2.55 2.01
N ASP A 289 -30.16 3.70 2.22
CA ASP A 289 -31.62 3.78 2.42
C ASP A 289 -32.39 3.20 1.22
N ALA A 290 -31.84 3.32 0.01
CA ALA A 290 -32.40 2.76 -1.22
C ALA A 290 -32.05 1.27 -1.45
N ASN A 291 -31.54 0.57 -0.43
CA ASN A 291 -31.08 -0.83 -0.51
C ASN A 291 -29.99 -1.05 -1.58
N GLY A 292 -29.18 -0.02 -1.85
CA GLY A 292 -28.17 -0.02 -2.90
C GLY A 292 -27.09 -1.09 -2.69
N MET A 293 -26.74 -1.40 -1.44
CA MET A 293 -25.79 -2.47 -1.10
C MET A 293 -26.26 -3.82 -1.66
N ARG A 294 -27.51 -4.21 -1.39
CA ARG A 294 -28.08 -5.48 -1.87
C ARG A 294 -28.27 -5.51 -3.39
N ILE A 295 -28.71 -4.40 -3.99
CA ILE A 295 -28.88 -4.30 -5.44
C ILE A 295 -27.54 -4.49 -6.16
N LEU A 296 -26.50 -3.75 -5.74
CA LEU A 296 -25.19 -3.85 -6.36
C LEU A 296 -24.50 -5.19 -6.06
N TYR A 297 -24.70 -5.76 -4.87
CA TYR A 297 -24.21 -7.09 -4.54
C TYR A 297 -24.78 -8.15 -5.49
N ASN A 298 -26.11 -8.27 -5.57
CA ASN A 298 -26.78 -9.29 -6.40
C ASN A 298 -26.42 -9.19 -7.88
N THR A 299 -26.49 -7.97 -8.44
CA THR A 299 -26.17 -7.75 -9.85
C THR A 299 -24.70 -7.99 -10.18
N SER A 300 -23.81 -7.75 -9.21
CA SER A 300 -22.39 -8.04 -9.37
C SER A 300 -22.09 -9.54 -9.27
N THR A 301 -22.73 -10.26 -8.33
CA THR A 301 -22.57 -11.71 -8.19
C THR A 301 -23.00 -12.46 -9.45
N GLU A 302 -24.07 -12.01 -10.11
CA GLU A 302 -24.52 -12.54 -11.40
C GLU A 302 -23.51 -12.29 -12.54
N CYS A 303 -22.65 -11.26 -12.41
CA CYS A 303 -21.63 -10.93 -13.41
C CYS A 303 -20.26 -11.59 -13.17
N LEU A 304 -19.99 -12.17 -11.98
CA LEU A 304 -18.65 -12.61 -11.57
C LEU A 304 -18.03 -13.66 -12.50
N ALA A 305 -18.84 -14.49 -13.14
CA ALA A 305 -18.38 -15.54 -14.05
C ALA A 305 -17.91 -15.02 -15.42
N VAL A 306 -18.18 -13.75 -15.77
CA VAL A 306 -17.96 -13.19 -17.11
C VAL A 306 -16.93 -12.06 -17.06
N ARG A 307 -15.67 -12.36 -17.44
CA ARG A 307 -14.55 -11.39 -17.38
C ARG A 307 -14.78 -10.09 -18.14
N THR A 308 -15.54 -10.11 -19.25
CA THR A 308 -15.86 -8.88 -19.99
C THR A 308 -16.74 -7.90 -19.20
N LEU A 309 -17.34 -8.34 -18.09
CA LEU A 309 -18.16 -7.54 -17.18
C LEU A 309 -17.40 -7.04 -15.94
N ASP A 310 -16.12 -7.38 -15.77
CA ASP A 310 -15.29 -6.94 -14.64
C ASP A 310 -15.34 -5.42 -14.40
N PRO A 311 -15.38 -4.54 -15.42
CA PRO A 311 -15.51 -3.10 -15.18
C PRO A 311 -16.78 -2.70 -14.41
N LEU A 312 -17.88 -3.45 -14.54
CA LEU A 312 -19.12 -3.22 -13.80
C LEU A 312 -18.98 -3.68 -12.35
N VAL A 313 -18.41 -4.87 -12.16
CA VAL A 313 -18.18 -5.45 -10.82
C VAL A 313 -17.22 -4.59 -10.02
N ASN A 314 -16.12 -4.13 -10.63
CA ASN A 314 -15.12 -3.29 -9.96
C ASN A 314 -15.71 -1.94 -9.55
N THR A 315 -16.51 -1.31 -10.44
CA THR A 315 -17.19 -0.04 -10.10
C THR A 315 -18.20 -0.25 -8.97
N SER A 316 -18.96 -1.35 -8.99
CA SER A 316 -19.96 -1.67 -7.97
C SER A 316 -19.30 -1.97 -6.62
N SER A 317 -18.22 -2.75 -6.62
CA SER A 317 -17.39 -3.04 -5.43
C SER A 317 -16.87 -1.74 -4.80
N LEU A 318 -16.35 -0.81 -5.60
CA LEU A 318 -15.87 0.48 -5.10
C LEU A 318 -16.99 1.33 -4.47
N ILE A 319 -18.19 1.33 -5.07
CA ILE A 319 -19.35 2.03 -4.50
C ILE A 319 -19.75 1.38 -3.16
N MET A 320 -19.88 0.05 -3.12
CA MET A 320 -20.27 -0.68 -1.93
C MET A 320 -19.26 -0.51 -0.80
N ARG A 321 -17.95 -0.61 -1.07
CA ARG A 321 -16.89 -0.35 -0.07
C ARG A 321 -16.96 1.08 0.48
N LYS A 322 -17.18 2.07 -0.38
CA LYS A 322 -17.29 3.47 0.04
C LYS A 322 -18.53 3.72 0.90
N CYS A 323 -19.62 3.00 0.63
CA CYS A 323 -20.87 3.09 1.39
C CYS A 323 -20.94 2.09 2.54
N PHE A 324 -19.89 1.27 2.75
CA PHE A 324 -19.85 0.30 3.82
C PHE A 324 -19.74 1.04 5.17
N PRO A 325 -20.50 0.64 6.21
CA PRO A 325 -20.43 1.27 7.53
C PRO A 325 -19.02 1.19 8.12
N LYS A 326 -18.49 2.35 8.54
CA LYS A 326 -17.20 2.42 9.22
C LYS A 326 -17.36 1.96 10.67
N ASN A 327 -16.61 0.94 11.08
CA ASN A 327 -16.67 0.38 12.44
C ASN A 327 -15.38 0.69 13.23
N ARG A 328 -15.48 0.65 14.56
CA ARG A 328 -14.30 0.60 15.45
C ARG A 328 -13.83 -0.84 15.58
N LEU A 329 -12.56 -1.04 15.93
CA LEU A 329 -12.10 -2.37 16.34
C LEU A 329 -12.88 -2.81 17.60
N PRO A 330 -13.22 -4.10 17.75
CA PRO A 330 -13.93 -4.61 18.92
C PRO A 330 -12.98 -4.78 20.13
N LEU A 331 -12.36 -3.67 20.51
CA LEU A 331 -11.43 -3.53 21.63
C LEU A 331 -11.91 -2.42 22.58
N PRO A 332 -11.66 -2.55 23.89
CA PRO A 332 -11.95 -1.47 24.84
C PRO A 332 -11.07 -0.23 24.60
N THR A 333 -9.81 -0.44 24.19
CA THR A 333 -8.84 0.60 23.83
C THR A 333 -7.87 0.07 22.78
N ILE A 334 -7.35 0.96 21.93
CA ILE A 334 -6.29 0.68 20.95
C ILE A 334 -4.89 0.58 21.57
N LYS A 335 -4.74 0.98 22.84
CA LYS A 335 -3.48 0.84 23.59
C LYS A 335 -3.15 -0.63 23.80
N SER A 336 -1.86 -0.93 23.95
CA SER A 336 -1.41 -2.28 24.28
C SER A 336 -2.07 -2.76 25.58
N VAL A 337 -2.42 -4.04 25.65
CA VAL A 337 -2.92 -4.65 26.90
C VAL A 337 -1.85 -4.62 27.99
N PHE A 338 -0.58 -4.66 27.58
CA PHE A 338 0.55 -4.63 28.49
C PHE A 338 1.15 -3.23 28.60
N HIS A 339 1.58 -2.90 29.80
CA HIS A 339 2.12 -1.61 30.16
C HIS A 339 3.39 -1.78 30.96
N HIS A 340 4.40 -0.97 30.67
CA HIS A 340 5.66 -0.97 31.41
C HIS A 340 5.91 0.45 31.97
N PRO A 341 6.02 0.62 33.30
CA PRO A 341 6.27 1.92 33.88
C PRO A 341 7.66 2.43 33.50
N LEU A 342 7.76 3.68 33.03
CA LEU A 342 9.03 4.28 32.63
C LEU A 342 9.65 5.11 33.77
N PRO A 343 10.99 5.11 33.91
CA PRO A 343 11.69 5.87 34.95
C PRO A 343 11.56 7.39 34.79
N HIS A 344 11.52 7.88 33.55
CA HIS A 344 11.29 9.28 33.23
C HIS A 344 10.40 9.40 31.99
N ILE A 345 9.27 10.12 32.11
CA ILE A 345 8.37 10.40 30.98
C ILE A 345 8.55 11.84 30.55
N ALA A 346 9.09 12.08 29.36
CA ALA A 346 9.18 13.43 28.81
C ALA A 346 7.77 13.98 28.54
N ALA A 347 7.38 15.08 29.21
CA ALA A 347 6.00 15.58 29.25
C ALA A 347 5.32 15.77 27.87
N GLY A 348 6.10 15.96 26.79
CA GLY A 348 5.60 16.12 25.41
C GLY A 348 5.82 14.93 24.46
N GLY A 349 6.44 13.83 24.90
CA GLY A 349 6.76 12.68 24.05
C GLY A 349 5.53 11.84 23.67
N PRO A 350 5.60 11.00 22.61
CA PRO A 350 4.47 10.18 22.16
C PRO A 350 3.87 9.30 23.26
N VAL A 351 4.74 8.76 24.13
CA VAL A 351 4.34 7.95 25.29
C VAL A 351 3.60 8.78 26.33
N ALA A 352 4.09 9.97 26.67
CA ALA A 352 3.46 10.85 27.64
C ALA A 352 2.06 11.26 27.17
N GLN A 353 1.92 11.56 25.87
CA GLN A 353 0.64 11.84 25.25
C GLN A 353 -0.32 10.63 25.37
N LEU A 354 0.19 9.41 25.20
CA LEU A 354 -0.60 8.18 25.37
C LEU A 354 -1.06 7.97 26.82
N TYR A 355 -0.21 8.29 27.80
CA TYR A 355 -0.53 8.16 29.23
C TYR A 355 -1.52 9.22 29.71
N ASN A 356 -1.46 10.43 29.16
CA ASN A 356 -2.32 11.55 29.53
C ASN A 356 -3.72 11.47 28.87
N GLN A 357 -3.95 10.53 27.95
CA GLN A 357 -5.26 10.32 27.34
C GLN A 357 -6.22 9.65 28.33
N PRO A 358 -7.45 10.20 28.52
CA PRO A 358 -8.44 9.59 29.41
C PRO A 358 -8.80 8.17 28.96
N PRO A 359 -9.26 7.27 29.85
CA PRO A 359 -9.55 5.86 29.54
C PRO A 359 -10.74 5.59 28.58
N GLY A 360 -11.18 6.59 27.81
CA GLY A 360 -12.30 6.48 26.87
C GLY A 360 -11.90 5.79 25.57
N VAL A 361 -12.88 5.26 24.84
CA VAL A 361 -12.68 4.61 23.53
C VAL A 361 -12.07 5.63 22.55
N ASP A 362 -10.74 5.59 22.39
CA ASP A 362 -9.90 6.54 21.65
C ASP A 362 -10.24 6.67 20.13
N ASP A 363 -11.16 5.86 19.61
CA ASP A 363 -11.56 5.80 18.20
C ASP A 363 -12.86 6.56 17.88
N VAL A 364 -12.87 7.90 17.89
CA VAL A 364 -14.07 8.65 17.45
C VAL A 364 -14.41 8.34 15.98
N VAL A 365 -15.54 7.67 15.74
CA VAL A 365 -16.16 7.55 14.41
C VAL A 365 -17.06 8.75 14.19
N ASP A 366 -17.01 9.39 13.01
CA ASP A 366 -18.01 10.37 12.59
C ASP A 366 -19.43 9.77 12.81
N GLU A 367 -20.24 10.40 13.66
CA GLU A 367 -21.44 9.85 14.31
C GLU A 367 -22.60 9.43 13.38
N ILE A 368 -22.44 9.45 12.06
CA ILE A 368 -23.54 9.23 11.10
C ILE A 368 -24.02 7.77 11.07
N PHE A 369 -23.19 6.79 11.45
CA PHE A 369 -23.51 5.36 11.32
C PHE A 369 -23.85 4.63 12.62
N SER A 370 -23.68 5.27 13.79
CA SER A 370 -23.75 4.54 15.06
C SER A 370 -25.16 4.37 15.64
N LYS A 371 -26.21 4.99 15.08
CA LYS A 371 -27.50 5.11 15.79
C LYS A 371 -28.67 4.23 15.34
N ASP A 372 -28.68 3.68 14.11
CA ASP A 372 -29.94 3.12 13.57
C ASP A 372 -29.91 1.66 13.09
N LEU A 373 -28.80 0.93 13.23
CA LEU A 373 -28.75 -0.48 12.84
C LEU A 373 -28.08 -1.30 13.94
N LEU A 374 -28.89 -2.18 14.57
CA LEU A 374 -28.54 -3.19 15.58
C LEU A 374 -28.67 -2.76 17.04
N THR A 375 -29.92 -2.65 17.53
CA THR A 375 -30.25 -3.08 18.89
C THR A 375 -31.57 -3.86 18.87
N PRO A 376 -31.61 -5.14 19.28
CA PRO A 376 -32.84 -5.72 19.81
C PRO A 376 -33.05 -5.15 21.21
N LYS A 377 -34.22 -4.54 21.46
CA LYS A 377 -34.61 -4.02 22.77
C LYS A 377 -34.59 -5.17 23.80
N PRO A 378 -33.86 -5.04 24.92
CA PRO A 378 -34.09 -5.88 26.09
C PRO A 378 -35.34 -5.37 26.81
N ASP A 379 -36.24 -6.28 27.18
CA ASP A 379 -37.34 -5.99 28.10
C ASP A 379 -36.77 -5.58 29.47
N GLU A 380 -37.23 -4.43 29.97
CA GLU A 380 -36.92 -3.92 31.30
C GLU A 380 -37.75 -4.65 32.36
N SER A 381 -37.08 -5.25 33.34
CA SER A 381 -37.63 -5.37 34.70
C SER A 381 -36.51 -5.07 35.70
N PRO A 382 -36.72 -4.18 36.69
CA PRO A 382 -35.69 -3.82 37.66
C PRO A 382 -35.72 -4.81 38.83
N LEU A 383 -34.58 -5.43 39.14
CA LEU A 383 -34.35 -6.08 40.43
C LEU A 383 -33.28 -5.33 41.20
N GLU A 384 -33.62 -5.05 42.45
CA GLU A 384 -32.94 -4.20 43.41
C GLU A 384 -31.52 -4.70 43.75
N LEU A 385 -30.59 -3.74 43.90
CA LEU A 385 -29.31 -3.95 44.54
C LEU A 385 -29.50 -4.07 46.06
N ASP A 386 -29.07 -5.19 46.62
CA ASP A 386 -28.68 -5.26 48.03
C ASP A 386 -27.15 -5.36 48.15
N SER A 387 -26.62 -4.44 48.93
CA SER A 387 -25.26 -4.39 49.46
C SER A 387 -24.91 -5.63 50.29
N ILE A 388 -23.61 -6.00 50.36
CA ILE A 388 -22.85 -6.18 51.63
C ILE A 388 -21.43 -6.78 51.43
N SER A 389 -20.50 -6.12 52.12
CA SER A 389 -19.21 -6.50 52.74
C SER A 389 -18.00 -7.03 51.94
N ILE A 390 -16.95 -6.22 52.09
CA ILE A 390 -15.52 -6.52 52.01
C ILE A 390 -15.10 -7.48 53.14
N SER A 391 -14.33 -8.51 52.82
CA SER A 391 -13.44 -9.17 53.81
C SER A 391 -12.14 -9.71 53.19
N LYS A 392 -11.04 -9.08 53.61
CA LYS A 392 -9.70 -9.60 53.95
C LYS A 392 -9.01 -10.66 53.07
N ARG A 393 -7.80 -10.26 52.62
CA ARG A 393 -6.64 -11.12 52.30
C ARG A 393 -6.38 -12.21 53.35
N PRO A 394 -5.68 -13.27 52.93
CA PRO A 394 -4.46 -13.65 53.64
C PRO A 394 -3.24 -13.74 52.71
N GLU A 395 -2.12 -13.32 53.29
CA GLU A 395 -0.74 -13.54 52.83
C GLU A 395 -0.35 -15.01 53.04
N GLY A 396 0.58 -15.55 52.22
CA GLY A 396 1.38 -16.70 52.63
C GLY A 396 1.88 -17.65 51.54
N THR A 397 3.18 -17.52 51.25
CA THR A 397 4.19 -18.56 50.93
C THR A 397 4.32 -19.14 49.52
N ALA A 398 5.59 -19.24 49.13
CA ALA A 398 6.16 -19.58 47.83
C ALA A 398 6.54 -21.08 47.72
N ASP A 399 6.97 -21.43 46.51
CA ASP A 399 7.76 -22.61 46.12
C ASP A 399 7.10 -24.00 46.17
N HIS A 400 6.51 -24.38 45.04
CA HIS A 400 6.78 -25.61 44.28
C HIS A 400 5.66 -25.78 43.25
N ASP A 401 5.90 -25.48 41.96
CA ASP A 401 5.13 -26.06 40.85
C ASP A 401 5.72 -25.62 39.49
N LEU A 402 6.81 -26.28 39.07
CA LEU A 402 7.32 -26.20 37.69
C LEU A 402 7.51 -27.59 37.06
N VAL A 403 6.92 -28.65 37.65
CA VAL A 403 7.06 -30.03 37.15
C VAL A 403 5.72 -30.71 36.88
N CYS A 404 4.58 -30.11 37.25
CA CYS A 404 3.26 -30.75 37.06
C CYS A 404 2.50 -30.37 35.78
N SER A 405 3.04 -29.50 34.92
CA SER A 405 2.35 -29.08 33.68
C SER A 405 2.56 -30.02 32.48
N LEU A 406 3.47 -31.00 32.57
CA LEU A 406 3.65 -32.06 31.56
C LEU A 406 2.76 -33.30 31.82
N GLY A 407 2.03 -33.36 32.94
CA GLY A 407 1.19 -34.51 33.32
C GLY A 407 -0.26 -34.49 32.80
N ARG A 408 -0.67 -33.49 32.00
CA ARG A 408 -2.07 -33.38 31.52
C ARG A 408 -2.36 -34.02 30.15
N LEU A 409 -1.43 -34.80 29.60
CA LEU A 409 -1.66 -35.62 28.40
C LEU A 409 -2.10 -37.06 28.75
N VAL A 410 -3.01 -37.21 29.71
CA VAL A 410 -3.73 -38.49 29.91
C VAL A 410 -5.17 -38.29 29.47
N VAL A 411 -5.51 -39.04 28.42
CA VAL A 411 -6.82 -39.09 27.76
C VAL A 411 -7.88 -39.50 28.79
N ASP A 412 -8.83 -38.61 29.07
CA ASP A 412 -10.01 -38.93 29.87
C ASP A 412 -11.00 -39.70 28.99
N ALA A 413 -10.79 -41.01 28.87
CA ALA A 413 -11.74 -41.92 28.26
C ALA A 413 -12.76 -42.34 29.31
N GLY A 414 -13.89 -41.62 29.37
CA GLY A 414 -15.04 -41.98 30.17
C GLY A 414 -15.58 -43.37 29.77
N VAL A 415 -15.48 -44.33 30.69
CA VAL A 415 -16.14 -45.64 30.58
C VAL A 415 -17.53 -45.53 31.20
N ASN A 416 -18.57 -45.62 30.37
CA ASN A 416 -19.92 -45.98 30.82
C ASN A 416 -20.13 -47.48 30.58
N GLY A 417 -20.65 -48.15 31.61
CA GLY A 417 -20.58 -49.60 31.78
C GLY A 417 -21.47 -50.47 30.87
N GLY A 418 -21.09 -51.74 30.83
CA GLY A 418 -21.87 -52.85 30.28
C GLY A 418 -21.00 -54.12 30.13
N SER A 419 -21.26 -55.11 30.98
CA SER A 419 -20.78 -56.52 30.99
C SER A 419 -20.72 -57.17 29.59
N VAL A 420 -19.85 -58.15 29.25
CA VAL A 420 -19.74 -59.54 29.78
C VAL A 420 -18.40 -60.19 29.36
N ASP A 421 -17.81 -60.99 30.26
CA ASP A 421 -16.84 -62.11 30.18
C ASP A 421 -15.63 -62.17 29.22
N GLY A 422 -14.44 -62.22 29.85
CA GLY A 422 -13.56 -63.40 29.78
C GLY A 422 -12.50 -63.43 28.68
N LEU A 423 -11.24 -63.09 29.02
CA LEU A 423 -10.03 -63.91 28.82
C LEU A 423 -8.77 -63.13 29.30
N GLN A 424 -7.83 -63.89 29.84
CA GLN A 424 -6.65 -63.47 30.62
C GLN A 424 -5.59 -62.69 29.86
N GLU A 425 -5.00 -61.75 30.61
CA GLU A 425 -3.67 -61.12 30.53
C GLU A 425 -2.67 -61.64 29.49
N GLU A 426 -2.24 -60.74 28.60
CA GLU A 426 -0.81 -60.59 28.24
C GLU A 426 -0.41 -59.11 28.43
N CYS A 427 0.63 -58.92 29.25
CA CYS A 427 1.22 -57.65 29.61
C CYS A 427 1.90 -57.01 28.38
N GLY A 428 1.29 -55.97 27.81
CA GLY A 428 1.91 -55.11 26.80
C GLY A 428 2.47 -53.84 27.44
N GLU A 429 3.78 -53.64 27.32
CA GLU A 429 4.51 -52.43 27.74
C GLU A 429 3.81 -51.15 27.27
N GLN A 430 3.60 -50.22 28.20
CA GLN A 430 3.26 -48.83 27.88
C GLN A 430 4.37 -48.25 27.01
N ALA A 431 4.07 -48.02 25.74
CA ALA A 431 4.94 -47.30 24.82
C ALA A 431 5.15 -45.87 25.35
N VAL A 432 6.28 -45.66 26.01
CA VAL A 432 6.85 -44.32 26.20
C VAL A 432 7.10 -43.78 24.81
N LEU A 433 6.47 -42.67 24.44
CA LEU A 433 6.75 -41.94 23.21
C LEU A 433 8.23 -41.53 23.23
N GLU A 434 9.08 -42.30 22.57
CA GLU A 434 10.48 -41.95 22.35
C GLU A 434 10.52 -40.70 21.45
N VAL A 435 10.85 -39.58 22.07
CA VAL A 435 11.17 -38.33 21.38
C VAL A 435 12.40 -38.61 20.50
N PRO A 436 12.38 -38.27 19.19
CA PRO A 436 13.55 -38.43 18.33
C PRO A 436 14.79 -37.76 18.96
N ASP A 437 15.97 -38.34 18.80
CA ASP A 437 17.23 -37.79 19.35
C ASP A 437 17.52 -36.40 18.76
N THR A 438 17.01 -35.36 19.43
CA THR A 438 17.10 -33.95 19.04
C THR A 438 18.55 -33.49 18.92
N ALA A 439 19.48 -34.12 19.64
CA ALA A 439 20.90 -33.79 19.58
C ALA A 439 21.52 -34.14 18.21
N ALA A 440 20.99 -35.14 17.51
CA ALA A 440 21.45 -35.50 16.17
C ALA A 440 20.94 -34.53 15.08
N LEU A 441 19.76 -33.94 15.27
CA LEU A 441 19.13 -33.04 14.28
C LEU A 441 19.49 -31.56 14.47
N LEU A 442 19.68 -31.12 15.72
CA LEU A 442 19.94 -29.72 16.08
C LEU A 442 21.09 -29.62 17.10
N PRO A 443 22.36 -29.72 16.66
CA PRO A 443 23.49 -29.80 17.59
C PRO A 443 23.69 -28.54 18.46
N LEU A 444 23.14 -27.41 18.03
CA LEU A 444 23.19 -26.12 18.74
C LEU A 444 21.89 -25.79 19.50
N HIS A 445 20.91 -26.69 19.53
CA HIS A 445 19.67 -26.52 20.28
C HIS A 445 19.62 -27.52 21.43
N ASP A 446 19.17 -27.06 22.60
CA ASP A 446 19.17 -27.86 23.82
C ASP A 446 17.95 -27.46 24.65
N PRO A 447 16.90 -28.31 24.69
CA PRO A 447 15.64 -27.98 25.34
C PRO A 447 15.79 -27.68 26.85
N ASP A 448 16.68 -28.39 27.55
CA ASP A 448 16.89 -28.19 28.99
C ASP A 448 17.59 -26.86 29.25
N LEU A 449 18.66 -26.58 28.48
CA LEU A 449 19.34 -25.29 28.56
C LEU A 449 18.42 -24.14 28.15
N TYR A 450 17.56 -24.34 27.16
CA TYR A 450 16.55 -23.35 26.77
C TYR A 450 15.62 -23.02 27.94
N LEU A 451 15.13 -24.01 28.68
CA LEU A 451 14.30 -23.78 29.87
C LEU A 451 15.06 -23.02 30.98
N GLU A 452 16.36 -23.28 31.17
CA GLU A 452 17.19 -22.47 32.07
C GLU A 452 17.25 -21.01 31.63
N MET A 453 17.40 -20.77 30.32
CA MET A 453 17.40 -19.42 29.76
C MET A 453 16.06 -18.72 29.95
N VAL A 454 14.94 -19.43 29.76
CA VAL A 454 13.58 -18.89 29.96
C VAL A 454 13.38 -18.43 31.40
N LYS A 455 13.79 -19.25 32.39
CA LYS A 455 13.68 -18.90 33.83
C LYS A 455 14.40 -17.61 34.19
N SER A 456 15.45 -17.26 33.44
CA SER A 456 16.24 -16.04 33.66
C SER A 456 15.80 -14.85 32.78
N THR A 457 14.80 -15.03 31.91
CA THR A 457 14.27 -14.00 31.01
C THR A 457 13.12 -13.26 31.67
N ARG A 458 13.18 -11.93 31.70
CA ARG A 458 12.15 -11.07 32.28
C ARG A 458 11.25 -10.51 31.17
N SER A 459 9.95 -10.75 31.29
CA SER A 459 8.90 -10.23 30.41
C SER A 459 7.95 -9.31 31.19
N VAL A 460 7.24 -8.42 30.48
CA VAL A 460 6.25 -7.53 31.10
C VAL A 460 5.04 -8.33 31.60
N PRO A 461 4.35 -9.12 30.75
CA PRO A 461 3.52 -10.20 31.24
C PRO A 461 4.42 -11.33 31.74
N ALA A 462 4.23 -11.80 32.97
CA ALA A 462 4.95 -12.96 33.50
C ALA A 462 4.45 -14.24 32.80
N TYR A 463 5.02 -14.56 31.63
CA TYR A 463 4.65 -15.74 30.87
C TYR A 463 5.06 -17.00 31.63
N THR A 464 4.13 -17.94 31.79
CA THR A 464 4.35 -19.22 32.47
C THR A 464 4.47 -20.39 31.49
N GLU A 465 4.20 -20.15 30.21
CA GLU A 465 4.17 -21.16 29.16
C GLU A 465 5.31 -20.95 28.16
N VAL A 466 5.75 -22.06 27.57
CA VAL A 466 6.79 -22.08 26.54
C VAL A 466 6.17 -22.63 25.27
N ALA A 467 6.36 -21.92 24.17
CA ALA A 467 5.91 -22.41 22.87
C ALA A 467 6.73 -23.63 22.44
N TYR A 468 6.04 -24.69 22.03
CA TYR A 468 6.69 -25.94 21.62
C TYR A 468 7.80 -25.75 20.56
N PRO A 469 7.64 -24.92 19.50
CA PRO A 469 8.68 -24.74 18.48
C PRO A 469 9.97 -24.12 19.03
N ASP A 470 9.87 -23.31 20.09
CA ASP A 470 11.04 -22.68 20.72
C ASP A 470 11.72 -23.63 21.72
N TYR A 471 10.93 -24.43 22.45
CA TYR A 471 11.45 -25.47 23.34
C TYR A 471 12.15 -26.59 22.56
N PHE A 472 11.45 -27.15 21.57
CA PHE A 472 11.94 -28.30 20.79
C PHE A 472 12.94 -27.89 19.71
N GLY A 473 12.82 -26.66 19.21
CA GLY A 473 13.57 -26.17 18.06
C GLY A 473 12.95 -26.60 16.74
N HIS A 474 13.60 -26.20 15.65
CA HIS A 474 13.18 -26.58 14.31
C HIS A 474 14.37 -26.77 13.37
N VAL A 475 14.17 -27.62 12.37
CA VAL A 475 15.12 -27.86 11.28
C VAL A 475 14.68 -27.05 10.06
N ALA A 476 15.65 -26.52 9.31
CA ALA A 476 15.37 -25.92 8.02
C ALA A 476 14.85 -26.97 7.03
N LEU A 477 13.81 -26.62 6.27
CA LEU A 477 13.32 -27.47 5.19
C LEU A 477 14.41 -27.65 4.12
N ASN A 478 14.68 -28.91 3.77
CA ASN A 478 15.56 -29.25 2.64
C ASN A 478 14.90 -28.94 1.29
N LEU A 479 13.56 -28.90 1.25
CA LEU A 479 12.80 -28.58 0.05
C LEU A 479 12.59 -27.07 -0.06
N ARG A 480 12.95 -26.49 -1.20
CA ARG A 480 12.73 -25.07 -1.47
C ARG A 480 11.27 -24.81 -1.84
N GLU A 481 10.65 -23.90 -1.11
CA GLU A 481 9.24 -23.55 -1.30
C GLU A 481 9.09 -22.44 -2.35
N PRO A 482 8.26 -22.61 -3.40
CA PRO A 482 8.02 -21.56 -4.37
C PRO A 482 7.22 -20.39 -3.77
N ILE A 483 7.40 -19.20 -4.33
CA ILE A 483 6.53 -18.05 -4.06
C ILE A 483 5.12 -18.38 -4.58
N LEU A 484 4.09 -18.17 -3.75
CA LEU A 484 2.71 -18.51 -4.08
C LEU A 484 2.20 -17.63 -5.22
N GLU A 485 1.58 -18.24 -6.22
CA GLU A 485 0.87 -17.50 -7.27
C GLU A 485 -0.44 -16.92 -6.71
N ARG A 486 -0.65 -15.61 -6.89
CA ARG A 486 -1.87 -14.95 -6.44
C ARG A 486 -3.05 -15.32 -7.33
N VAL A 487 -4.08 -15.90 -6.72
CA VAL A 487 -5.34 -16.23 -7.40
C VAL A 487 -6.04 -14.96 -7.91
N TYR A 488 -6.35 -14.93 -9.20
CA TYR A 488 -7.08 -13.82 -9.84
C TYR A 488 -8.45 -13.59 -9.18
N GLY A 489 -8.79 -12.35 -8.83
CA GLY A 489 -10.07 -11.99 -8.22
C GLY A 489 -10.20 -12.40 -6.75
N VAL A 490 -9.14 -12.88 -6.09
CA VAL A 490 -9.19 -13.24 -4.67
C VAL A 490 -9.61 -12.06 -3.80
N GLN A 491 -9.00 -10.89 -3.99
CA GLN A 491 -9.30 -9.67 -3.23
C GLN A 491 -10.76 -9.27 -3.40
N ARG A 492 -11.24 -9.27 -4.64
CA ARG A 492 -12.63 -9.02 -4.97
C ARG A 492 -13.55 -10.00 -4.23
N THR A 493 -13.25 -11.28 -4.27
CA THR A 493 -14.03 -12.31 -3.57
C THR A 493 -14.12 -12.03 -2.07
N LYS A 494 -13.01 -11.64 -1.42
CA LYS A 494 -12.98 -11.28 0.01
C LYS A 494 -13.80 -10.03 0.32
N ILE A 495 -13.70 -8.99 -0.50
CA ILE A 495 -14.54 -7.79 -0.37
C ILE A 495 -16.04 -8.15 -0.46
N PHE A 496 -16.42 -9.02 -1.39
CA PHE A 496 -17.81 -9.47 -1.51
C PHE A 496 -18.25 -10.30 -0.30
N GLN A 497 -17.37 -11.11 0.28
CA GLN A 497 -17.65 -11.82 1.53
C GLN A 497 -17.85 -10.86 2.71
N ASP A 498 -17.05 -9.80 2.82
CA ASP A 498 -17.23 -8.76 3.85
C ASP A 498 -18.57 -8.01 3.67
N ILE A 499 -18.94 -7.71 2.42
CA ILE A 499 -20.24 -7.11 2.09
C ILE A 499 -21.39 -8.07 2.41
N GLU A 500 -21.22 -9.36 2.15
CA GLU A 500 -22.21 -10.38 2.46
C GLU A 500 -22.48 -10.47 3.97
N ARG A 501 -21.45 -10.33 4.83
CA ARG A 501 -21.63 -10.27 6.29
C ARG A 501 -22.60 -9.17 6.72
N LEU A 502 -22.62 -8.04 6.01
CA LEU A 502 -23.54 -6.93 6.26
C LEU A 502 -24.96 -7.22 5.76
N ILE A 503 -25.10 -7.89 4.60
CA ILE A 503 -26.41 -8.11 3.94
C ILE A 503 -27.15 -9.33 4.53
N HIS A 504 -26.41 -10.37 4.94
CA HIS A 504 -26.94 -11.63 5.44
C HIS A 504 -26.36 -11.94 6.83
N SER A 505 -26.94 -11.35 7.87
CA SER A 505 -26.45 -11.51 9.25
C SER A 505 -26.83 -12.84 9.91
N SER A 506 -27.63 -13.69 9.26
CA SER A 506 -28.16 -14.93 9.87
C SER A 506 -27.11 -16.00 10.16
N ASP A 507 -25.92 -15.92 9.55
CA ASP A 507 -24.82 -16.88 9.74
C ASP A 507 -23.66 -16.34 10.57
N ILE A 508 -23.79 -15.12 11.10
CA ILE A 508 -22.78 -14.43 11.92
C ILE A 508 -22.93 -14.87 13.38
N LEU A 509 -21.81 -15.33 13.98
CA LEU A 509 -21.75 -15.80 15.35
C LEU A 509 -21.18 -14.75 16.33
N ASP A 510 -20.15 -14.02 15.91
CA ASP A 510 -19.40 -13.03 16.69
C ASP A 510 -19.01 -13.48 18.12
N LYS A 511 -18.64 -14.76 18.25
CA LYS A 511 -18.26 -15.37 19.51
C LYS A 511 -16.79 -15.12 19.82
N VAL A 512 -16.49 -14.41 20.92
CA VAL A 512 -15.11 -14.24 21.41
C VAL A 512 -14.61 -15.59 21.95
N VAL A 513 -13.49 -16.09 21.40
CA VAL A 513 -12.88 -17.37 21.77
C VAL A 513 -11.51 -17.25 22.41
N TYR A 514 -10.92 -16.05 22.36
CA TYR A 514 -9.69 -15.69 23.04
C TYR A 514 -9.66 -14.19 23.29
N ASP A 515 -9.32 -13.76 24.50
CA ASP A 515 -9.29 -12.34 24.90
C ASP A 515 -8.24 -12.10 25.99
N LEU A 516 -7.21 -11.31 25.68
CA LEU A 516 -6.24 -10.87 26.69
C LEU A 516 -6.79 -9.76 27.60
N ASP A 517 -7.79 -9.00 27.16
CA ASP A 517 -8.38 -7.90 27.94
C ASP A 517 -9.26 -8.42 29.09
N ASN A 518 -9.83 -9.62 28.96
CA ASN A 518 -10.79 -10.15 29.93
C ASN A 518 -10.56 -11.63 30.22
N GLN A 519 -9.62 -11.91 31.14
CA GLN A 519 -9.28 -13.28 31.55
C GLN A 519 -10.36 -13.95 32.40
N SER A 520 -11.36 -13.19 32.87
CA SER A 520 -12.43 -13.65 33.77
C SER A 520 -13.67 -14.16 33.03
N CYS A 521 -13.77 -13.92 31.72
CA CYS A 521 -14.91 -14.36 30.94
C CYS A 521 -14.69 -15.83 30.53
N PRO A 522 -15.49 -16.79 31.02
CA PRO A 522 -15.38 -18.16 30.56
C PRO A 522 -15.69 -18.18 29.06
N VAL A 523 -14.69 -18.48 28.24
CA VAL A 523 -14.92 -18.81 26.84
C VAL A 523 -15.89 -19.99 26.85
N ILE A 524 -17.14 -19.76 26.46
CA ILE A 524 -18.17 -20.79 26.44
C ILE A 524 -17.74 -21.85 25.44
N ASP A 525 -17.08 -22.91 25.90
CA ASP A 525 -16.52 -23.95 25.06
C ASP A 525 -17.54 -25.07 24.91
N ASN A 526 -18.26 -25.07 23.78
CA ASN A 526 -19.12 -26.19 23.41
C ASN A 526 -18.31 -27.33 22.74
N GLY A 527 -16.97 -27.28 22.78
CA GLY A 527 -16.06 -28.23 22.13
C GLY A 527 -15.87 -28.01 20.63
N GLU A 528 -16.57 -27.05 20.02
CA GLU A 528 -16.60 -26.88 18.56
C GLU A 528 -15.68 -25.79 18.00
N SER A 529 -15.21 -24.86 18.83
CA SER A 529 -14.42 -23.70 18.41
C SER A 529 -12.91 -24.00 18.48
N LEU A 530 -12.12 -23.42 17.57
CA LEU A 530 -10.67 -23.36 17.74
C LEU A 530 -10.30 -22.66 19.04
N LYS A 531 -9.23 -23.14 19.69
CA LYS A 531 -8.59 -22.51 20.85
C LYS A 531 -7.35 -21.76 20.40
N PHE A 532 -7.06 -20.64 21.05
CA PHE A 532 -5.91 -19.79 20.72
C PHE A 532 -5.11 -19.50 21.98
N ASN A 533 -3.81 -19.31 21.82
CA ASN A 533 -2.92 -18.87 22.90
C ASN A 533 -1.75 -18.05 22.34
N SER A 534 -1.30 -17.05 23.09
CA SER A 534 -0.09 -16.28 22.78
C SER A 534 0.66 -15.86 24.04
N LYS A 535 0.44 -16.52 25.18
CA LYS A 535 1.03 -16.18 26.48
C LYS A 535 2.40 -16.84 26.69
N PHE A 536 3.29 -16.65 25.72
CA PHE A 536 4.66 -17.17 25.70
C PHE A 536 5.61 -16.13 25.09
N GLU A 537 6.93 -16.34 25.24
CA GLU A 537 7.95 -15.42 24.72
C GLU A 537 7.76 -15.14 23.21
N SER A 538 7.84 -13.87 22.80
CA SER A 538 7.56 -13.41 21.43
C SER A 538 6.12 -13.59 20.93
N GLY A 539 5.21 -14.16 21.73
CA GLY A 539 3.81 -14.35 21.37
C GLY A 539 3.08 -13.02 21.17
N ASN A 540 2.27 -12.92 20.10
CA ASN A 540 1.42 -11.75 19.84
C ASN A 540 0.11 -12.15 19.15
N LEU A 541 -0.95 -12.19 19.95
CA LEU A 541 -2.35 -12.16 19.57
C LEU A 541 -3.11 -11.56 20.76
N ARG A 542 -4.00 -10.59 20.54
CA ARG A 542 -4.78 -9.97 21.61
C ARG A 542 -6.15 -10.60 21.78
N LYS A 543 -6.84 -10.82 20.66
CA LYS A 543 -8.23 -11.27 20.63
C LYS A 543 -8.51 -12.10 19.39
N ALA A 544 -9.31 -13.16 19.54
CA ALA A 544 -9.85 -13.95 18.44
C ALA A 544 -11.37 -14.06 18.57
N ILE A 545 -12.07 -13.76 17.47
CA ILE A 545 -13.53 -13.74 17.38
C ILE A 545 -13.93 -14.73 16.28
N GLN A 546 -14.68 -15.76 16.65
CA GLN A 546 -15.31 -16.66 15.69
C GLN A 546 -16.52 -15.95 15.07
N VAL A 547 -16.33 -15.40 13.87
CA VAL A 547 -17.37 -14.65 13.16
C VAL A 547 -18.32 -15.56 12.38
N ARG A 548 -17.84 -16.71 11.90
CA ARG A 548 -18.66 -17.80 11.35
C ARG A 548 -18.10 -19.15 11.78
N LYS A 549 -18.79 -20.25 11.46
CA LYS A 549 -18.43 -21.62 11.89
C LYS A 549 -16.94 -21.95 11.73
N PHE A 550 -16.31 -21.58 10.62
CA PHE A 550 -14.89 -21.82 10.34
C PHE A 550 -14.13 -20.53 9.94
N GLU A 551 -14.58 -19.38 10.43
CA GLU A 551 -13.98 -18.08 10.11
C GLU A 551 -13.73 -17.28 11.39
N TYR A 552 -12.51 -16.76 11.51
CA TYR A 552 -12.02 -16.09 12.70
C TYR A 552 -11.41 -14.74 12.35
N ASP A 553 -11.90 -13.68 12.99
CA ASP A 553 -11.27 -12.37 12.96
C ASP A 553 -10.31 -12.27 14.16
N LEU A 554 -9.05 -11.94 13.87
CA LEU A 554 -7.94 -11.90 14.79
C LEU A 554 -7.44 -10.46 14.93
N ILE A 555 -7.09 -10.07 16.14
CA ILE A 555 -6.61 -8.72 16.46
C ILE A 555 -5.27 -8.85 17.17
N LEU A 556 -4.25 -8.22 16.61
CA LEU A 556 -2.91 -8.18 17.20
C LEU A 556 -2.85 -7.18 18.35
N ASN A 557 -1.99 -7.43 19.33
CA ASN A 557 -1.67 -6.43 20.33
C ASN A 557 -0.71 -5.39 19.74
N SER A 558 -0.89 -4.12 20.09
CA SER A 558 0.09 -3.08 19.76
C SER A 558 1.35 -3.24 20.60
N ASP A 559 2.45 -2.66 20.13
CA ASP A 559 3.69 -2.65 20.89
C ASP A 559 3.47 -2.02 22.27
N ILE A 560 4.15 -2.53 23.30
CA ILE A 560 4.04 -2.01 24.67
C ILE A 560 4.32 -0.51 24.70
N ASN A 561 3.53 0.23 25.50
CA ASN A 561 3.57 1.70 25.58
C ASN A 561 3.32 2.42 24.23
N SER A 562 2.64 1.76 23.29
CA SER A 562 2.21 2.28 21.99
C SER A 562 0.76 1.87 21.67
N ASN A 563 0.20 2.49 20.64
CA ASN A 563 -1.09 2.18 20.01
C ASN A 563 -0.96 1.90 18.49
N HIS A 564 0.26 1.64 18.01
CA HIS A 564 0.57 1.31 16.61
C HIS A 564 1.41 0.02 16.49
N TYR A 565 1.88 -0.23 15.27
CA TYR A 565 2.86 -1.26 14.89
C TYR A 565 2.32 -2.69 14.82
N HIS A 566 1.07 -2.84 14.40
CA HIS A 566 0.41 -4.14 14.19
C HIS A 566 0.91 -4.85 12.92
N GLN A 567 1.86 -5.78 13.07
CA GLN A 567 2.38 -6.58 11.95
C GLN A 567 2.96 -7.94 12.37
N TRP A 568 3.71 -8.00 13.48
CA TRP A 568 4.22 -9.26 14.02
C TRP A 568 3.08 -10.05 14.65
N PHE A 569 3.00 -11.33 14.33
CA PHE A 569 2.09 -12.26 14.99
C PHE A 569 2.84 -13.57 15.25
N TYR A 570 2.58 -14.14 16.40
CA TYR A 570 3.03 -15.48 16.79
C TYR A 570 2.05 -16.03 17.81
N PHE A 571 1.29 -17.05 17.43
CA PHE A 571 0.23 -17.59 18.28
C PHE A 571 0.01 -19.08 18.01
N GLU A 572 -0.47 -19.77 19.03
CA GLU A 572 -0.89 -21.15 19.02
C GLU A 572 -2.37 -21.27 18.64
N VAL A 573 -2.71 -22.34 17.94
CA VAL A 573 -4.07 -22.77 17.61
C VAL A 573 -4.20 -24.26 17.91
N SER A 574 -5.31 -24.66 18.54
CA SER A 574 -5.64 -26.07 18.78
C SER A 574 -7.14 -26.32 18.64
N ASN A 575 -7.58 -27.57 18.85
CA ASN A 575 -8.97 -28.01 18.69
C ASN A 575 -9.51 -27.89 17.26
N MET A 576 -8.64 -28.08 16.26
CA MET A 576 -9.00 -28.09 14.84
C MET A 576 -9.59 -29.44 14.39
N ARG A 577 -10.39 -29.38 13.32
CA ARG A 577 -10.91 -30.57 12.63
C ARG A 577 -10.08 -30.84 11.35
N PRO A 578 -9.56 -32.07 11.15
CA PRO A 578 -8.85 -32.45 9.94
C PRO A 578 -9.68 -32.24 8.67
N GLY A 579 -9.04 -31.83 7.59
CA GLY A 579 -9.68 -31.68 6.28
C GLY A 579 -10.69 -30.51 6.17
N VAL A 580 -10.91 -29.77 7.25
CA VAL A 580 -11.77 -28.58 7.27
C VAL A 580 -10.95 -27.33 6.94
N ARG A 581 -11.53 -26.45 6.12
CA ARG A 581 -10.93 -25.16 5.76
C ARG A 581 -11.29 -24.10 6.78
N TYR A 582 -10.30 -23.62 7.52
CA TYR A 582 -10.42 -22.52 8.46
C TYR A 582 -9.87 -21.23 7.84
N ARG A 583 -10.63 -20.14 7.94
CA ARG A 583 -10.21 -18.82 7.49
C ARG A 583 -9.84 -17.94 8.68
N PHE A 584 -8.68 -17.31 8.61
CA PHE A 584 -8.21 -16.34 9.59
C PHE A 584 -8.10 -14.97 8.93
N ASN A 585 -8.58 -13.94 9.61
CA ASN A 585 -8.53 -12.55 9.16
C ASN A 585 -7.85 -11.70 10.23
N ILE A 586 -6.60 -11.28 10.04
CA ILE A 586 -5.96 -10.32 10.94
C ILE A 586 -6.41 -8.91 10.53
N ILE A 587 -7.26 -8.27 11.32
CA ILE A 587 -8.06 -7.10 10.87
C ILE A 587 -7.50 -5.72 11.24
N ASN A 588 -6.41 -5.65 12.01
CA ASN A 588 -5.83 -4.39 12.48
C ASN A 588 -4.46 -4.08 11.89
N CYS A 589 -4.10 -4.62 10.72
CA CYS A 589 -2.85 -4.26 10.07
C CYS A 589 -2.86 -2.80 9.57
N GLU A 590 -1.70 -2.15 9.53
CA GLU A 590 -1.63 -0.70 9.26
C GLU A 590 -0.99 -0.30 7.93
N LYS A 591 -0.16 -1.18 7.35
CA LYS A 591 0.60 -0.85 6.14
C LYS A 591 -0.35 -0.81 4.95
N SER A 592 -0.09 0.10 4.01
CA SER A 592 -0.92 0.18 2.81
C SER A 592 -0.71 -0.99 1.85
N ASN A 593 0.42 -1.69 1.95
CA ASN A 593 0.82 -2.77 1.05
C ASN A 593 1.58 -3.85 1.85
N SER A 594 1.50 -5.12 1.42
CA SER A 594 2.14 -6.28 2.04
C SER A 594 2.61 -7.32 1.01
N GLN A 595 3.73 -7.99 1.29
CA GLN A 595 4.27 -9.08 0.46
C GLN A 595 3.34 -10.30 0.37
N PHE A 596 2.32 -10.42 1.23
CA PHE A 596 1.26 -11.43 1.08
C PHE A 596 0.50 -11.30 -0.25
N ASN A 597 0.39 -10.09 -0.81
CA ASN A 597 -0.16 -9.91 -2.17
C ASN A 597 0.84 -10.29 -3.29
N TYR A 598 2.10 -10.57 -2.96
CA TYR A 598 3.18 -10.89 -3.90
C TYR A 598 3.74 -12.31 -3.68
N GLY A 599 2.94 -13.16 -3.03
CA GLY A 599 3.18 -14.60 -2.89
C GLY A 599 3.88 -15.04 -1.60
N MET A 600 4.09 -14.14 -0.64
CA MET A 600 4.47 -14.54 0.72
C MET A 600 3.36 -15.38 1.34
N GLN A 601 3.75 -16.42 2.08
CA GLN A 601 2.85 -17.25 2.87
C GLN A 601 3.15 -17.15 4.36
N VAL A 602 2.14 -17.42 5.19
CA VAL A 602 2.30 -17.49 6.65
C VAL A 602 3.09 -18.75 7.01
N LEU A 603 3.77 -18.75 8.14
CA LEU A 603 4.43 -19.95 8.64
C LEU A 603 3.51 -20.71 9.59
N MET A 604 3.55 -22.04 9.51
CA MET A 604 2.90 -22.94 10.45
C MET A 604 3.89 -23.99 10.95
N TYR A 605 3.84 -24.28 12.24
CA TYR A 605 4.56 -25.39 12.87
C TYR A 605 3.53 -26.33 13.50
N SER A 606 3.58 -27.60 13.16
CA SER A 606 2.68 -28.65 13.66
C SER A 606 3.43 -29.48 14.70
N VAL A 607 2.88 -29.56 15.91
CA VAL A 607 3.49 -30.35 17.00
C VAL A 607 3.44 -31.83 16.68
N GLN A 608 2.36 -32.33 16.05
CA GLN A 608 2.32 -33.72 15.62
C GLN A 608 3.34 -34.05 14.54
N ASP A 609 3.56 -33.17 13.56
CA ASP A 609 4.61 -33.39 12.54
C ASP A 609 6.00 -33.39 13.19
N ALA A 610 6.23 -32.51 14.17
CA ALA A 610 7.49 -32.47 14.91
C ALA A 610 7.76 -33.76 15.69
N ILE A 611 6.76 -34.26 16.42
CA ILE A 611 6.85 -35.53 17.17
C ILE A 611 7.10 -36.71 16.21
N ASN A 612 6.50 -36.66 15.01
CA ASN A 612 6.69 -37.65 13.95
C ASN A 612 8.02 -37.48 13.17
N GLY A 613 8.98 -36.70 13.70
CA GLY A 613 10.32 -36.55 13.12
C GLY A 613 10.45 -35.47 12.04
N SER A 614 9.46 -34.59 11.90
CA SER A 614 9.44 -33.48 10.94
C SER A 614 9.25 -32.11 11.62
N PRO A 615 10.20 -31.66 12.48
CA PRO A 615 10.09 -30.39 13.22
C PRO A 615 10.40 -29.18 12.33
N HIS A 616 9.50 -28.87 11.40
CA HIS A 616 9.69 -27.82 10.41
C HIS A 616 8.64 -26.71 10.54
N TRP A 617 9.10 -25.48 10.32
CA TRP A 617 8.21 -24.37 9.98
C TRP A 617 7.93 -24.40 8.48
N VAL A 618 6.67 -24.67 8.08
CA VAL A 618 6.25 -24.75 6.67
C VAL A 618 5.50 -23.50 6.24
N ARG A 619 5.67 -23.07 4.99
CA ARG A 619 4.85 -22.01 4.39
C ARG A 619 3.48 -22.58 4.04
N THR A 620 2.44 -21.95 4.58
CA THR A 620 1.06 -22.44 4.42
C THR A 620 0.07 -21.32 4.08
N GLY A 621 -1.17 -21.73 3.83
CA GLY A 621 -2.27 -20.85 3.52
C GLY A 621 -2.60 -20.81 2.03
N SER A 622 -3.90 -20.70 1.77
CA SER A 622 -4.53 -20.50 0.46
C SER A 622 -5.44 -19.27 0.52
N ASP A 623 -5.90 -18.78 -0.62
CA ASP A 623 -6.78 -17.60 -0.73
C ASP A 623 -6.25 -16.38 0.04
N ILE A 624 -4.92 -16.22 0.03
CA ILE A 624 -4.22 -15.17 0.76
C ILE A 624 -4.48 -13.83 0.09
N CYS A 625 -4.85 -12.84 0.89
CA CYS A 625 -5.02 -11.48 0.41
C CYS A 625 -4.76 -10.46 1.52
N TYR A 626 -4.21 -9.32 1.14
CA TYR A 626 -4.06 -8.15 1.99
C TYR A 626 -4.80 -6.95 1.40
N TYR A 627 -5.79 -6.41 2.12
CA TYR A 627 -6.66 -5.36 1.57
C TYR A 627 -7.19 -4.40 2.63
N LYS A 628 -7.47 -3.15 2.23
CA LYS A 628 -8.05 -2.12 3.11
C LYS A 628 -9.46 -2.52 3.54
N ASN A 629 -9.72 -2.55 4.84
CA ASN A 629 -10.99 -2.94 5.43
C ASN A 629 -11.81 -1.74 5.91
N HIS A 630 -12.94 -2.01 6.58
CA HIS A 630 -13.90 -1.01 7.02
C HIS A 630 -13.66 -0.50 8.46
N PHE A 631 -12.65 -1.03 9.16
CA PHE A 631 -12.29 -0.57 10.50
C PHE A 631 -11.52 0.74 10.39
N SER A 632 -12.02 1.78 11.05
CA SER A 632 -11.43 3.12 11.00
C SER A 632 -10.34 3.28 12.04
N ARG A 633 -9.31 4.06 11.71
CA ARG A 633 -8.27 4.51 12.63
C ARG A 633 -8.63 5.91 13.12
N SER A 634 -8.57 6.15 14.42
CA SER A 634 -8.58 7.52 14.95
C SER A 634 -7.44 8.36 14.37
N SER A 635 -7.60 9.68 14.39
CA SER A 635 -6.49 10.60 14.06
C SER A 635 -5.26 10.32 14.94
N ILE A 636 -5.47 10.01 16.23
CA ILE A 636 -4.43 9.62 17.17
C ILE A 636 -3.72 8.34 16.69
N ALA A 637 -4.49 7.28 16.41
CA ALA A 637 -3.99 6.03 15.84
C ALA A 637 -3.48 6.16 14.39
N ALA A 638 -3.54 7.34 13.77
CA ALA A 638 -3.08 7.59 12.40
C ALA A 638 -1.96 8.66 12.31
N GLY A 639 -1.39 9.08 13.46
CA GLY A 639 -0.34 10.09 13.50
C GLY A 639 -0.83 11.49 13.15
N GLY A 640 -2.06 11.83 13.55
CA GLY A 640 -2.73 13.10 13.29
C GLY A 640 -3.59 13.13 12.02
N GLN A 641 -3.51 12.10 11.16
CA GLN A 641 -4.24 12.07 9.88
C GLN A 641 -5.67 11.55 10.06
N LYS A 642 -6.67 12.27 9.54
CA LYS A 642 -8.08 11.84 9.59
C LYS A 642 -8.38 10.84 8.46
N GLY A 643 -9.36 9.96 8.68
CA GLY A 643 -9.99 9.18 7.60
C GLY A 643 -9.33 7.84 7.24
N LYS A 644 -8.20 7.47 7.87
CA LYS A 644 -7.52 6.20 7.59
C LYS A 644 -8.32 4.97 8.06
N SER A 645 -8.08 3.84 7.40
CA SER A 645 -8.61 2.53 7.81
C SER A 645 -7.48 1.55 8.07
N TYR A 646 -7.79 0.49 8.80
CA TYR A 646 -6.94 -0.68 8.91
C TYR A 646 -7.01 -1.53 7.63
N PHE A 647 -6.15 -2.54 7.59
CA PHE A 647 -6.04 -3.52 6.53
C PHE A 647 -6.22 -4.92 7.13
N THR A 648 -6.83 -5.80 6.34
CA THR A 648 -7.01 -7.20 6.68
C THR A 648 -5.99 -8.04 5.93
N LEU A 649 -5.22 -8.86 6.65
CA LEU A 649 -4.57 -10.05 6.10
C LEU A 649 -5.50 -11.24 6.27
N THR A 650 -5.98 -11.83 5.18
CA THR A 650 -6.78 -13.06 5.20
C THR A 650 -5.98 -14.22 4.62
N PHE A 651 -6.11 -15.40 5.22
CA PHE A 651 -5.55 -16.65 4.71
C PHE A 651 -6.41 -17.84 5.18
N THR A 652 -6.43 -18.91 4.38
CA THR A 652 -7.22 -20.12 4.65
C THR A 652 -6.31 -21.34 4.79
N VAL A 653 -6.43 -22.07 5.89
CA VAL A 653 -5.62 -23.25 6.23
C VAL A 653 -6.51 -24.48 6.34
N THR A 654 -5.99 -25.62 5.91
CA THR A 654 -6.60 -26.94 6.15
C THR A 654 -5.64 -27.73 7.00
N PHE A 655 -6.07 -28.10 8.21
CA PHE A 655 -5.25 -28.88 9.13
C PHE A 655 -5.30 -30.36 8.74
N GLN A 656 -4.17 -31.05 8.86
CA GLN A 656 -4.03 -32.47 8.50
C GLN A 656 -4.38 -33.38 9.67
N HIS A 657 -4.02 -32.94 10.86
CA HIS A 657 -4.02 -33.76 12.06
C HIS A 657 -5.18 -33.42 12.99
N LYS A 658 -5.71 -34.45 13.65
CA LYS A 658 -6.75 -34.29 14.68
C LYS A 658 -6.06 -34.07 16.01
N ASP A 659 -6.60 -33.21 16.86
CA ASP A 659 -6.05 -32.97 18.22
C ASP A 659 -4.59 -32.47 18.18
N ASP A 660 -4.23 -31.72 17.13
CA ASP A 660 -2.92 -31.12 16.98
C ASP A 660 -2.84 -29.75 17.68
N VAL A 661 -1.61 -29.31 17.90
CA VAL A 661 -1.28 -27.95 18.32
C VAL A 661 -0.43 -27.35 17.21
N CYS A 662 -0.95 -26.31 16.58
CA CYS A 662 -0.28 -25.62 15.49
C CYS A 662 0.10 -24.20 15.92
N TYR A 663 1.31 -23.78 15.60
CA TYR A 663 1.75 -22.40 15.81
C TYR A 663 1.78 -21.66 14.48
N PHE A 664 1.27 -20.43 14.44
CA PHE A 664 1.35 -19.53 13.30
C PHE A 664 2.27 -18.37 13.59
N ALA A 665 3.16 -18.03 12.66
CA ALA A 665 4.07 -16.90 12.79
C ALA A 665 4.16 -16.06 11.52
N TYR A 666 4.41 -14.76 11.69
CA TYR A 666 4.64 -13.83 10.58
C TYR A 666 5.91 -14.21 9.80
N HIS A 667 6.95 -14.64 10.52
CA HIS A 667 8.19 -15.19 9.97
C HIS A 667 8.91 -16.04 11.06
N TYR A 668 9.99 -16.76 10.72
CA TYR A 668 10.59 -17.78 11.58
C TYR A 668 10.98 -17.20 12.95
N PRO A 669 10.34 -17.58 14.06
CA PRO A 669 10.66 -17.01 15.38
C PRO A 669 12.13 -17.20 15.75
N TYR A 670 12.67 -16.24 16.52
CA TYR A 670 13.99 -16.32 17.13
C TYR A 670 13.91 -15.56 18.45
N THR A 671 13.68 -16.30 19.54
CA THR A 671 13.47 -15.75 20.87
C THR A 671 14.78 -15.27 21.52
N TYR A 672 14.70 -14.42 22.54
CA TYR A 672 15.88 -14.00 23.30
C TYR A 672 16.43 -15.16 24.14
N SER A 673 15.58 -16.02 24.69
CA SER A 673 16.04 -17.24 25.38
C SER A 673 16.78 -18.18 24.42
N MET A 674 16.32 -18.33 23.17
CA MET A 674 17.03 -19.06 22.13
C MET A 674 18.39 -18.43 21.81
N LEU A 675 18.49 -17.09 21.77
CA LEU A 675 19.77 -16.40 21.62
C LEU A 675 20.74 -16.78 22.75
N LYS A 676 20.33 -16.64 24.01
CA LYS A 676 21.19 -16.92 25.17
C LYS A 676 21.70 -18.37 25.15
N MET A 677 20.80 -19.33 24.90
CA MET A 677 21.13 -20.75 24.79
C MET A 677 22.13 -20.97 23.65
N HIS A 678 21.87 -20.40 22.47
CA HIS A 678 22.76 -20.52 21.31
C HIS A 678 24.16 -19.94 21.59
N LEU A 679 24.26 -18.78 22.25
CA LEU A 679 25.56 -18.20 22.64
C LEU A 679 26.34 -19.09 23.61
N GLN A 680 25.66 -19.70 24.58
CA GLN A 680 26.29 -20.63 25.53
C GLN A 680 26.80 -21.89 24.83
N LYS A 681 26.02 -22.46 23.89
CA LYS A 681 26.47 -23.58 23.04
C LYS A 681 27.66 -23.19 22.17
N LEU A 682 27.64 -22.03 21.52
CA LEU A 682 28.77 -21.55 20.72
C LEU A 682 30.04 -21.36 21.55
N SER A 683 29.90 -20.82 22.76
CA SER A 683 31.03 -20.67 23.69
C SER A 683 31.64 -22.03 24.06
N ALA A 684 30.81 -23.06 24.23
CA ALA A 684 31.26 -24.42 24.52
C ALA A 684 32.02 -25.07 23.34
N LEU A 685 31.73 -24.68 22.09
CA LEU A 685 32.44 -25.16 20.89
C LEU A 685 33.77 -24.45 20.61
N ARG A 686 34.15 -23.48 21.45
CA ARG A 686 35.37 -22.68 21.27
C ARG A 686 36.63 -23.53 21.33
N THR A 687 37.46 -23.43 20.29
CA THR A 687 38.81 -24.02 20.29
C THR A 687 39.85 -23.07 20.92
N ALA A 688 41.02 -23.59 21.29
CA ALA A 688 42.10 -22.80 21.88
C ALA A 688 42.64 -21.67 20.97
N GLN A 689 42.33 -21.71 19.67
CA GLN A 689 42.72 -20.68 18.70
C GLN A 689 41.73 -19.51 18.63
N ILE A 690 40.55 -19.64 19.23
CA ILE A 690 39.49 -18.63 19.16
C ILE A 690 39.45 -17.83 20.46
N TYR A 691 39.73 -16.54 20.37
CA TYR A 691 39.40 -15.62 21.43
C TYR A 691 37.91 -15.30 21.35
N TYR A 692 37.16 -15.70 22.36
CA TYR A 692 35.75 -15.40 22.55
C TYR A 692 35.56 -14.83 23.94
N ARG A 693 34.89 -13.68 24.01
CA ARG A 693 34.46 -13.05 25.26
C ARG A 693 33.04 -12.54 25.07
N GLN A 694 32.16 -12.91 26.00
CA GLN A 694 30.82 -12.36 26.13
C GLN A 694 30.82 -11.42 27.34
N ASP A 695 30.45 -10.18 27.11
CA ASP A 695 30.24 -9.15 28.12
C ASP A 695 28.76 -8.74 28.11
N ASP A 696 28.28 -8.18 29.22
CA ASP A 696 26.98 -7.50 29.24
C ASP A 696 27.21 -6.03 28.87
N LEU A 697 26.66 -5.58 27.74
CA LEU A 697 26.76 -4.19 27.30
C LEU A 697 26.06 -3.26 28.28
N CYS A 698 24.87 -3.66 28.71
CA CYS A 698 24.00 -2.97 29.65
C CYS A 698 22.83 -3.88 30.05
N GLU A 699 22.09 -3.46 31.07
CA GLU A 699 20.76 -3.97 31.37
C GLU A 699 19.72 -3.16 30.57
N THR A 700 18.73 -3.85 30.00
CA THR A 700 17.62 -3.24 29.25
C THR A 700 16.58 -2.62 30.21
N LEU A 701 15.57 -1.92 29.67
CA LEU A 701 14.47 -1.37 30.48
C LEU A 701 13.71 -2.45 31.27
N GLY A 702 13.54 -3.63 30.66
CA GLY A 702 12.89 -4.80 31.27
C GLY A 702 13.80 -5.57 32.24
N GLY A 703 15.04 -5.14 32.43
CA GLY A 703 15.98 -5.79 33.32
C GLY A 703 16.69 -7.02 32.73
N ASN A 704 16.74 -7.15 31.40
CA ASN A 704 17.43 -8.23 30.72
C ASN A 704 18.84 -7.80 30.31
N SER A 705 19.79 -8.73 30.19
CA SER A 705 21.12 -8.42 29.66
C SER A 705 21.06 -8.13 28.15
N CYS A 706 21.84 -7.15 27.69
CA CYS A 706 22.15 -6.97 26.27
C CYS A 706 23.57 -7.50 25.98
N PRO A 707 23.73 -8.70 25.37
CA PRO A 707 25.05 -9.31 25.18
C PRO A 707 25.92 -8.57 24.16
N LEU A 708 27.19 -8.36 24.49
CA LEU A 708 28.25 -7.91 23.60
C LEU A 708 29.31 -9.01 23.44
N LEU A 709 29.52 -9.45 22.21
CA LEU A 709 30.50 -10.47 21.88
C LEU A 709 31.77 -9.85 21.31
N THR A 710 32.91 -10.38 21.74
CA THR A 710 34.22 -10.13 21.13
C THR A 710 34.78 -11.43 20.57
N ILE A 711 34.93 -11.51 19.25
CA ILE A 711 35.44 -12.71 18.56
C ILE A 711 36.65 -12.33 17.71
N THR A 712 37.77 -13.03 17.88
CA THR A 712 39.00 -12.88 17.08
C THR A 712 39.90 -14.12 17.25
N ALA A 713 41.05 -14.19 16.57
CA ALA A 713 42.01 -15.27 16.77
C ALA A 713 42.86 -15.00 18.03
N MET A 714 43.22 -16.04 18.79
CA MET A 714 44.23 -15.89 19.85
C MET A 714 45.58 -15.42 19.26
N PRO A 715 46.41 -14.70 20.03
CA PRO A 715 47.78 -14.40 19.61
C PRO A 715 48.57 -15.70 19.46
N GLU A 716 49.46 -15.79 18.46
CA GLU A 716 50.27 -16.99 18.19
C GLU A 716 51.21 -17.35 19.34
N SER A 717 51.67 -16.35 20.11
CA SER A 717 52.44 -16.56 21.33
C SER A 717 52.28 -15.37 22.29
N SER A 718 52.84 -15.50 23.49
CA SER A 718 52.90 -14.42 24.49
C SER A 718 54.01 -13.38 24.22
N SER A 719 54.63 -13.39 23.03
CA SER A 719 55.62 -12.38 22.65
C SER A 719 54.97 -11.00 22.54
N ASN A 720 55.74 -9.95 22.86
CA ASN A 720 55.23 -8.58 22.74
C ASN A 720 54.78 -8.25 21.31
N ASP A 721 55.42 -8.81 20.29
CA ASP A 721 55.06 -8.59 18.89
C ASP A 721 53.71 -9.21 18.55
N HIS A 722 53.46 -10.46 18.96
CA HIS A 722 52.19 -11.14 18.70
C HIS A 722 51.04 -10.51 19.48
N ILE A 723 51.29 -10.05 20.71
CA ILE A 723 50.30 -9.30 21.50
C ILE A 723 50.02 -7.93 20.87
N SER A 724 51.04 -7.24 20.36
CA SER A 724 50.88 -5.96 19.68
C SER A 724 50.09 -6.11 18.37
N GLN A 725 50.39 -7.14 17.58
CA GLN A 725 49.63 -7.48 16.37
C GLN A 725 48.17 -7.83 16.68
N PHE A 726 47.94 -8.64 17.72
CA PHE A 726 46.60 -8.97 18.19
C PHE A 726 45.81 -7.70 18.54
N ARG A 727 46.43 -6.77 19.29
CA ARG A 727 45.82 -5.50 19.69
C ARG A 727 45.67 -4.50 18.54
N SER A 728 46.41 -4.64 17.44
CA SER A 728 46.37 -3.70 16.31
C SER A 728 45.37 -4.07 15.22
N ARG A 729 44.84 -5.30 15.19
CA ARG A 729 43.84 -5.77 14.21
C ARG A 729 42.66 -4.79 14.06
N PRO A 730 42.20 -4.45 12.84
CA PRO A 730 41.05 -3.57 12.66
C PRO A 730 39.76 -4.13 13.29
N VAL A 731 38.87 -3.24 13.72
CA VAL A 731 37.59 -3.61 14.35
C VAL A 731 36.48 -3.68 13.30
N VAL A 732 35.66 -4.72 13.36
CA VAL A 732 34.37 -4.81 12.65
C VAL A 732 33.27 -4.79 13.71
N PHE A 733 32.34 -3.83 13.60
CA PHE A 733 31.23 -3.68 14.55
C PHE A 733 29.93 -4.12 13.89
N LEU A 734 29.25 -5.11 14.46
CA LEU A 734 28.00 -5.63 13.93
C LEU A 734 26.90 -5.51 14.99
N SER A 735 25.70 -5.13 14.55
CA SER A 735 24.51 -5.20 15.37
C SER A 735 23.37 -5.83 14.60
N ALA A 736 22.40 -6.38 15.30
CA ALA A 736 21.18 -6.88 14.69
C ALA A 736 19.98 -6.62 15.58
N ARG A 737 18.81 -6.73 14.96
CA ARG A 737 17.55 -6.92 15.64
C ARG A 737 17.16 -5.80 16.62
N VAL A 738 17.35 -4.56 16.17
CA VAL A 738 16.83 -3.37 16.86
C VAL A 738 15.30 -3.27 16.76
N HIS A 739 14.70 -3.77 15.67
CA HIS A 739 13.24 -3.90 15.54
C HIS A 739 12.79 -5.34 15.83
N PRO A 740 12.03 -5.58 16.90
CA PRO A 740 11.73 -6.93 17.39
C PRO A 740 11.05 -7.89 16.40
N GLY A 741 10.22 -7.39 15.49
CA GLY A 741 9.48 -8.22 14.53
C GLY A 741 10.28 -8.66 13.30
N GLU A 742 11.54 -8.24 13.16
CA GLU A 742 12.38 -8.50 11.98
C GLU A 742 13.21 -9.79 12.15
N THR A 743 12.55 -10.95 12.34
CA THR A 743 13.17 -12.27 12.65
C THR A 743 14.34 -12.69 11.79
N ASN A 744 14.23 -12.42 10.50
CA ASN A 744 15.26 -12.71 9.53
C ASN A 744 16.64 -12.11 9.87
N SER A 745 16.70 -10.94 10.51
CA SER A 745 17.97 -10.34 10.94
C SER A 745 18.73 -11.22 11.95
N SER A 746 18.03 -11.93 12.85
CA SER A 746 18.64 -12.86 13.81
C SER A 746 19.19 -14.09 13.12
N TRP A 747 18.53 -14.59 12.08
CA TRP A 747 19.00 -15.74 11.30
C TRP A 747 20.25 -15.42 10.49
N VAL A 748 20.33 -14.22 9.90
CA VAL A 748 21.57 -13.73 9.28
C VAL A 748 22.68 -13.61 10.33
N MET A 749 22.38 -13.05 11.51
CA MET A 749 23.34 -12.95 12.61
C MET A 749 23.80 -14.33 13.11
N LYS A 750 22.90 -15.32 13.20
CA LYS A 750 23.24 -16.72 13.54
C LYS A 750 24.27 -17.29 12.56
N GLY A 751 24.03 -17.18 11.25
CA GLY A 751 24.99 -17.61 10.24
C GLY A 751 26.34 -16.90 10.32
N THR A 752 26.34 -15.60 10.64
CA THR A 752 27.57 -14.83 10.91
C THR A 752 28.33 -15.37 12.12
N LEU A 753 27.66 -15.61 13.25
CA LEU A 753 28.27 -16.11 14.48
C LEU A 753 28.82 -17.53 14.32
N GLU A 754 28.04 -18.42 13.72
CA GLU A 754 28.46 -19.80 13.47
C GLU A 754 29.65 -19.87 12.51
N PHE A 755 29.64 -19.09 11.43
CA PHE A 755 30.80 -19.01 10.54
C PHE A 755 32.05 -18.53 11.30
N LEU A 756 31.92 -17.46 12.10
CA LEU A 756 33.02 -16.93 12.91
C LEU A 756 33.52 -17.88 13.99
N MET A 757 32.70 -18.81 14.47
CA MET A 757 33.09 -19.82 15.47
C MET A 757 33.55 -21.14 14.84
N SER A 758 33.37 -21.32 13.53
CA SER A 758 33.73 -22.55 12.82
C SER A 758 35.24 -22.78 12.69
N CYS A 759 35.61 -24.05 12.45
CA CYS A 759 36.97 -24.47 12.13
C CYS A 759 37.36 -24.26 10.65
N SER A 760 36.54 -23.55 9.86
CA SER A 760 36.87 -23.26 8.46
C SER A 760 38.18 -22.46 8.37
N PRO A 761 39.10 -22.81 7.45
CA PRO A 761 40.31 -22.03 7.21
C PRO A 761 40.01 -20.55 6.89
N GLN A 762 38.93 -20.29 6.14
CA GLN A 762 38.49 -18.93 5.83
C GLN A 762 38.04 -18.18 7.08
N ALA A 763 37.31 -18.84 7.98
CA ALA A 763 36.90 -18.25 9.25
C ALA A 763 38.11 -17.96 10.17
N GLN A 764 39.09 -18.87 10.20
CA GLN A 764 40.35 -18.66 10.90
C GLN A 764 41.09 -17.43 10.36
N SER A 765 41.32 -17.35 9.04
CA SER A 765 41.98 -16.20 8.43
C SER A 765 41.22 -14.89 8.68
N LEU A 766 39.89 -14.95 8.72
CA LEU A 766 39.06 -13.78 9.03
C LEU A 766 39.26 -13.32 10.48
N ARG A 767 39.28 -14.25 11.44
CA ARG A 767 39.57 -13.99 12.86
C ARG A 767 40.98 -13.46 13.10
N GLU A 768 41.96 -13.91 12.30
CA GLU A 768 43.34 -13.39 12.32
C GLU A 768 43.44 -11.96 11.76
N SER A 769 42.48 -11.59 10.91
CA SER A 769 42.46 -10.28 10.24
C SER A 769 41.76 -9.21 11.07
N TYR A 770 40.72 -9.57 11.83
CA TYR A 770 39.83 -8.60 12.47
C TYR A 770 39.50 -8.95 13.93
N ILE A 771 39.12 -7.91 14.68
CA ILE A 771 38.40 -8.04 15.95
C ILE A 771 36.92 -7.74 15.68
N PHE A 772 36.05 -8.70 15.95
CA PHE A 772 34.61 -8.52 15.84
C PHE A 772 34.04 -8.05 17.17
N LYS A 773 33.28 -6.95 17.15
CA LYS A 773 32.41 -6.49 18.24
C LYS A 773 30.97 -6.65 17.77
N ILE A 774 30.22 -7.54 18.41
CA ILE A 774 28.91 -7.96 17.92
C ILE A 774 27.86 -7.79 19.01
N ILE A 775 26.77 -7.10 18.72
CA ILE A 775 25.56 -7.07 19.53
C ILE A 775 24.48 -7.87 18.77
N PRO A 776 24.24 -9.15 19.11
CA PRO A 776 23.36 -10.00 18.32
C PRO A 776 21.89 -9.58 18.35
N MET A 777 21.48 -8.84 19.39
CA MET A 777 20.11 -8.38 19.56
C MET A 777 20.09 -7.06 20.34
N LEU A 778 19.84 -5.95 19.65
CA LEU A 778 19.79 -4.61 20.24
C LEU A 778 18.51 -4.34 21.05
N ASN A 779 17.43 -5.10 20.83
CA ASN A 779 16.16 -4.93 21.51
C ASN A 779 15.62 -6.23 22.12
N PRO A 780 16.28 -6.79 23.16
CA PRO A 780 15.80 -7.99 23.85
C PRO A 780 14.37 -7.86 24.36
N ASP A 781 14.04 -6.76 25.05
CA ASP A 781 12.73 -6.61 25.67
C ASP A 781 11.60 -6.60 24.65
N GLY A 782 11.75 -5.88 23.54
CA GLY A 782 10.73 -5.88 22.50
C GLY A 782 10.53 -7.27 21.90
N VAL A 783 11.60 -8.07 21.74
CA VAL A 783 11.51 -9.46 21.26
C VAL A 783 10.75 -10.32 22.26
N ILE A 784 11.14 -10.29 23.54
CA ILE A 784 10.53 -11.07 24.60
C ILE A 784 9.01 -10.84 24.66
N ASN A 785 8.59 -9.59 24.50
CA ASN A 785 7.19 -9.16 24.65
C ASN A 785 6.36 -9.21 23.35
N GLY A 786 6.92 -9.74 22.24
CA GLY A 786 6.16 -9.87 20.99
C GLY A 786 5.85 -8.54 20.30
N ASN A 787 6.66 -7.49 20.53
CA ASN A 787 6.56 -6.24 19.79
C ASN A 787 6.96 -6.46 18.31
N HIS A 788 6.59 -5.52 17.44
CA HIS A 788 7.06 -5.46 16.06
C HIS A 788 8.23 -4.48 15.88
N ARG A 789 8.18 -3.30 16.52
CA ARG A 789 9.03 -2.16 16.16
C ARG A 789 9.76 -1.53 17.33
N CYS A 790 9.07 -1.32 18.45
CA CYS A 790 9.54 -0.50 19.56
C CYS A 790 10.16 -1.30 20.70
N SER A 791 10.97 -0.63 21.53
CA SER A 791 11.35 -1.13 22.86
C SER A 791 10.20 -0.91 23.86
N LEU A 792 10.44 -1.19 25.15
CA LEU A 792 9.48 -0.88 26.23
C LEU A 792 9.26 0.61 26.45
N SER A 793 10.13 1.50 25.93
CA SER A 793 9.84 2.93 25.93
C SER A 793 8.73 3.30 24.95
N GLY A 794 8.25 2.38 24.10
CA GLY A 794 7.27 2.69 23.05
C GLY A 794 7.88 3.43 21.85
N GLU A 795 9.21 3.61 21.82
CA GLU A 795 9.91 4.32 20.75
C GLU A 795 10.69 3.37 19.82
N ASP A 796 10.82 3.78 18.55
CA ASP A 796 11.70 3.14 17.56
C ASP A 796 13.17 3.44 17.92
N LEU A 797 13.88 2.45 18.48
CA LEU A 797 15.27 2.57 18.89
C LEU A 797 16.21 3.00 17.74
N ASN A 798 15.87 2.68 16.48
CA ASN A 798 16.64 3.12 15.31
C ASN A 798 16.27 4.56 14.87
N ARG A 799 15.60 5.34 15.73
CA ARG A 799 15.49 6.81 15.65
C ARG A 799 16.16 7.52 16.81
N GLN A 800 16.72 6.77 17.76
CA GLN A 800 17.28 7.32 19.00
C GLN A 800 18.80 7.45 18.97
N TRP A 801 19.48 7.13 17.85
CA TRP A 801 20.94 7.13 17.81
C TRP A 801 21.56 8.53 17.87
N GLN A 802 20.85 9.57 17.44
CA GLN A 802 21.40 10.94 17.46
C GLN A 802 21.60 11.42 18.90
N SER A 803 20.62 11.20 19.78
CA SER A 803 20.66 11.62 21.19
C SER A 803 19.97 10.60 22.10
N PRO A 804 20.56 9.39 22.29
CA PRO A 804 19.97 8.37 23.12
C PRO A 804 19.99 8.79 24.60
N ASN A 805 18.94 8.42 25.33
CA ASN A 805 18.85 8.61 26.78
C ASN A 805 19.35 7.33 27.47
N ALA A 806 20.18 7.46 28.50
CA ALA A 806 20.81 6.30 29.15
C ALA A 806 19.79 5.40 29.87
N GLU A 807 18.69 5.95 30.39
CA GLU A 807 17.66 5.20 31.09
C GLU A 807 16.60 4.64 30.13
N LEU A 808 16.13 5.43 29.17
CA LEU A 808 15.07 5.01 28.22
C LEU A 808 15.60 4.18 27.05
N HIS A 809 16.83 4.44 26.62
CA HIS A 809 17.46 3.83 25.44
C HIS A 809 18.80 3.17 25.79
N PRO A 810 18.91 2.36 26.87
CA PRO A 810 20.20 1.90 27.40
C PRO A 810 21.02 1.15 26.34
N THR A 811 20.39 0.28 25.55
CA THR A 811 21.09 -0.50 24.52
C THR A 811 21.70 0.39 23.43
N ILE A 812 21.03 1.46 23.03
CA ILE A 812 21.52 2.40 22.03
C ILE A 812 22.55 3.36 22.62
N TYR A 813 22.32 3.84 23.85
CA TYR A 813 23.26 4.69 24.57
C TYR A 813 24.61 3.99 24.72
N HIS A 814 24.63 2.79 25.29
CA HIS A 814 25.86 2.05 25.54
C HIS A 814 26.53 1.54 24.25
N ALA A 815 25.77 1.15 23.23
CA ALA A 815 26.33 0.82 21.91
C ALA A 815 27.04 2.03 21.28
N LYS A 816 26.41 3.22 21.32
CA LYS A 816 27.01 4.48 20.85
C LYS A 816 28.23 4.86 21.68
N SER A 817 28.17 4.75 23.01
CA SER A 817 29.31 5.02 23.90
C SER A 817 30.50 4.10 23.61
N LEU A 818 30.27 2.82 23.33
CA LEU A 818 31.33 1.89 22.93
C LEU A 818 31.98 2.31 21.61
N LEU A 819 31.18 2.73 20.62
CA LEU A 819 31.69 3.26 19.35
C LEU A 819 32.48 4.56 19.53
N GLN A 820 32.02 5.45 20.40
CA GLN A 820 32.74 6.68 20.77
C GLN A 820 34.07 6.36 21.48
N TYR A 821 34.07 5.38 22.39
CA TYR A 821 35.29 4.91 23.06
C TYR A 821 36.29 4.31 22.06
N LEU A 822 35.82 3.48 21.11
CA LEU A 822 36.66 2.93 20.05
C LEU A 822 37.26 4.06 19.19
N ARG A 823 36.48 5.08 18.83
CA ARG A 823 36.99 6.27 18.12
C ARG A 823 38.05 7.00 18.95
N ALA A 824 37.77 7.29 20.22
CA ALA A 824 38.65 8.05 21.10
C ALA A 824 40.00 7.36 21.34
N THR A 825 40.01 6.03 21.31
CA THR A 825 41.23 5.21 21.44
C THR A 825 41.97 4.98 20.11
N GLY A 826 41.54 5.62 19.01
CA GLY A 826 42.14 5.45 17.68
C GLY A 826 41.82 4.10 17.03
N ARG A 827 40.76 3.43 17.50
CA ARG A 827 40.30 2.09 17.09
C ARG A 827 38.95 2.15 16.37
N THR A 828 38.67 3.25 15.66
CA THR A 828 37.45 3.43 14.87
C THR A 828 37.19 2.19 13.99
N PRO A 829 35.97 1.61 14.03
CA PRO A 829 35.67 0.43 13.23
C PRO A 829 35.92 0.65 11.73
N LEU A 830 36.45 -0.38 11.08
CA LEU A 830 36.60 -0.41 9.62
C LEU A 830 35.25 -0.55 8.93
N VAL A 831 34.35 -1.34 9.53
CA VAL A 831 32.98 -1.60 9.06
C VAL A 831 32.04 -1.53 10.25
N PHE A 832 30.91 -0.84 10.05
CA PHE A 832 29.72 -0.95 10.89
C PHE A 832 28.58 -1.50 10.02
N CYS A 833 27.89 -2.54 10.49
CA CYS A 833 26.72 -3.04 9.79
C CYS A 833 25.62 -3.44 10.78
N ASP A 834 24.45 -2.86 10.60
CA ASP A 834 23.24 -3.12 11.39
C ASP A 834 22.27 -3.99 10.57
N TYR A 835 21.91 -5.18 11.04
CA TYR A 835 21.08 -6.15 10.33
C TYR A 835 19.59 -5.97 10.66
N HIS A 836 18.77 -5.82 9.60
CA HIS A 836 17.34 -5.50 9.61
C HIS A 836 16.54 -6.43 8.68
N GLY A 837 15.22 -6.32 8.77
CA GLY A 837 14.26 -6.99 7.89
C GLY A 837 13.37 -6.02 7.09
N HIS A 838 13.18 -6.31 5.81
CA HIS A 838 12.39 -5.49 4.90
C HIS A 838 11.09 -6.18 4.47
N SER A 839 9.96 -5.60 4.90
CA SER A 839 8.61 -6.16 4.69
C SER A 839 7.99 -5.92 3.31
N ARG A 840 8.66 -5.21 2.39
CA ARG A 840 8.10 -4.82 1.08
C ARG A 840 8.98 -5.14 -0.14
N LYS A 841 10.22 -5.56 0.05
CA LYS A 841 11.17 -5.82 -1.04
C LYS A 841 11.65 -7.26 -0.95
N LYS A 842 11.95 -7.83 -2.11
CA LYS A 842 12.58 -9.13 -2.27
C LYS A 842 14.10 -8.98 -2.14
N ASN A 843 14.79 -10.10 -1.95
CA ASN A 843 16.25 -10.19 -1.79
C ASN A 843 16.81 -9.53 -0.51
N VAL A 844 18.13 -9.61 -0.37
CA VAL A 844 18.92 -8.90 0.65
C VAL A 844 19.66 -7.74 -0.02
N PHE A 845 19.73 -6.58 0.60
CA PHE A 845 20.46 -5.42 0.06
C PHE A 845 21.00 -4.55 1.19
N MET A 846 21.78 -3.52 0.83
CA MET A 846 22.36 -2.59 1.80
C MET A 846 21.98 -1.16 1.51
N TYR A 847 21.68 -0.45 2.59
CA TYR A 847 21.71 0.99 2.58
C TYR A 847 23.03 1.49 3.17
N GLY A 848 23.62 2.50 2.55
CA GLY A 848 24.88 3.14 2.96
C GLY A 848 24.73 4.66 3.12
N CYS A 849 25.85 5.38 3.14
CA CYS A 849 25.88 6.84 3.23
C CYS A 849 26.88 7.42 2.21
N SER A 850 26.42 8.36 1.38
CA SER A 850 27.24 9.18 0.49
C SER A 850 26.73 10.63 0.48
N ILE A 851 27.66 11.58 0.66
CA ILE A 851 27.38 13.01 0.53
C ILE A 851 27.05 13.33 -0.92
N LYS A 852 27.85 12.82 -1.87
CA LYS A 852 27.68 13.12 -3.30
C LYS A 852 26.32 12.67 -3.82
N GLU A 853 25.91 11.45 -3.51
CA GLU A 853 24.61 10.92 -3.93
C GLU A 853 23.45 11.69 -3.31
N THR A 854 23.60 12.10 -2.04
CA THR A 854 22.57 12.87 -1.34
C THR A 854 22.42 14.28 -1.92
N VAL A 855 23.52 14.99 -2.20
CA VAL A 855 23.50 16.33 -2.80
C VAL A 855 22.95 16.28 -4.23
N TRP A 856 23.35 15.28 -5.02
CA TRP A 856 22.88 15.10 -6.40
C TRP A 856 21.36 14.89 -6.48
N GLN A 857 20.78 14.08 -5.59
CA GLN A 857 19.33 13.85 -5.59
C GLN A 857 18.50 15.00 -5.02
N THR A 858 19.08 15.87 -4.18
CA THR A 858 18.34 16.96 -3.52
C THR A 858 18.37 18.29 -4.28
N ASN A 859 18.99 18.36 -5.46
CA ASN A 859 19.14 19.59 -6.28
C ASN A 859 19.67 20.79 -5.47
N ALA A 860 20.49 20.57 -4.45
CA ALA A 860 21.17 21.66 -3.75
C ALA A 860 22.20 22.29 -4.69
N ASN A 861 22.16 23.62 -4.87
CA ASN A 861 23.05 24.42 -5.74
C ASN A 861 24.52 24.45 -5.26
N THR A 862 25.11 23.31 -4.92
CA THR A 862 26.49 23.19 -4.48
C THR A 862 27.30 22.46 -5.54
N SER A 863 28.36 23.10 -6.02
CA SER A 863 29.30 22.54 -6.99
C SER A 863 29.85 21.20 -6.49
N THR A 864 29.34 20.08 -7.01
CA THR A 864 29.72 18.71 -6.60
C THR A 864 31.17 18.34 -6.97
N CYS A 865 31.86 19.21 -7.71
CA CYS A 865 33.21 18.99 -8.23
C CYS A 865 34.32 19.06 -7.16
N ASP A 866 34.11 19.73 -6.03
CA ASP A 866 35.16 19.95 -5.03
C ASP A 866 35.09 19.00 -3.80
N LEU A 867 34.08 18.12 -3.75
CA LEU A 867 33.94 17.15 -2.66
C LEU A 867 34.80 15.91 -2.92
N GLN A 868 35.85 15.71 -2.13
CA GLN A 868 36.62 14.46 -2.12
C GLN A 868 35.92 13.45 -1.18
N GLU A 869 35.34 12.38 -1.74
CA GLU A 869 34.67 11.32 -0.98
C GLU A 869 35.33 9.97 -1.30
N ASP A 870 35.66 9.20 -0.26
CA ASP A 870 36.19 7.85 -0.39
C ASP A 870 35.10 6.91 -0.93
N LEU A 871 35.31 6.30 -2.10
CA LEU A 871 34.37 5.37 -2.73
C LEU A 871 34.32 3.98 -2.06
N GLY A 872 35.11 3.77 -1.00
CA GLY A 872 35.19 2.52 -0.24
C GLY A 872 33.87 2.04 0.35
N TYR A 873 32.86 2.92 0.47
CA TYR A 873 31.51 2.55 0.90
C TYR A 873 30.78 1.64 -0.11
N ARG A 874 31.20 1.57 -1.39
CA ARG A 874 30.58 0.65 -2.37
C ARG A 874 31.25 -0.73 -2.43
N THR A 875 32.45 -0.89 -1.87
CA THR A 875 33.26 -2.10 -2.03
C THR A 875 32.57 -3.32 -1.46
N LEU A 876 32.07 -3.25 -0.22
CA LEU A 876 31.44 -4.41 0.42
C LEU A 876 30.12 -4.85 -0.28
N PRO A 877 29.18 -3.94 -0.62
CA PRO A 877 28.03 -4.29 -1.46
C PRO A 877 28.39 -4.93 -2.80
N LYS A 878 29.43 -4.42 -3.49
CA LYS A 878 29.91 -5.00 -4.76
C LYS A 878 30.48 -6.41 -4.58
N LEU A 879 31.25 -6.64 -3.53
CA LEU A 879 31.78 -7.98 -3.21
C LEU A 879 30.63 -8.95 -2.93
N LEU A 880 29.63 -8.52 -2.17
CA LEU A 880 28.45 -9.33 -1.87
C LEU A 880 27.66 -9.68 -3.13
N SER A 881 27.44 -8.75 -4.05
CA SER A 881 26.70 -9.04 -5.28
C SER A 881 27.38 -10.07 -6.20
N GLN A 882 28.70 -10.28 -6.03
CA GLN A 882 29.45 -11.28 -6.79
C GLN A 882 29.40 -12.67 -6.14
N MET A 883 29.10 -12.78 -4.85
CA MET A 883 29.23 -14.03 -4.09
C MET A 883 27.94 -14.51 -3.41
N ALA A 884 27.11 -13.59 -2.93
CA ALA A 884 25.93 -13.90 -2.15
C ALA A 884 24.70 -14.00 -3.08
N PRO A 885 24.11 -15.18 -3.28
CA PRO A 885 23.05 -15.37 -4.27
C PRO A 885 21.76 -14.61 -3.97
N VAL A 886 21.50 -14.34 -2.68
CA VAL A 886 20.33 -13.56 -2.23
C VAL A 886 20.57 -12.04 -2.30
N PHE A 887 21.79 -11.57 -2.59
CA PHE A 887 22.14 -10.15 -2.49
C PHE A 887 21.87 -9.37 -3.79
N SER A 888 21.16 -8.25 -3.69
CA SER A 888 20.78 -7.37 -4.80
C SER A 888 21.49 -6.02 -4.73
N LEU A 889 22.46 -5.81 -5.62
CA LEU A 889 23.16 -4.53 -5.72
C LEU A 889 22.26 -3.41 -6.23
N SER A 890 21.35 -3.73 -7.16
CA SER A 890 20.41 -2.76 -7.73
C SER A 890 19.42 -2.20 -6.70
N SER A 891 19.18 -2.94 -5.62
CA SER A 891 18.32 -2.50 -4.51
C SER A 891 19.04 -1.66 -3.47
N CYS A 892 20.37 -1.57 -3.53
CA CYS A 892 21.15 -0.75 -2.60
C CYS A 892 20.94 0.75 -2.84
N SER A 893 20.99 1.54 -1.77
CA SER A 893 20.95 3.01 -1.84
C SER A 893 21.91 3.62 -0.83
N PHE A 894 22.66 4.64 -1.24
CA PHE A 894 23.61 5.33 -0.37
C PHE A 894 23.16 6.75 -0.02
N VAL A 895 21.93 7.09 -0.38
CA VAL A 895 21.32 8.40 -0.12
C VAL A 895 20.91 8.50 1.34
N VAL A 896 21.19 9.64 1.95
CA VAL A 896 20.77 9.96 3.32
C VAL A 896 19.55 10.86 3.29
N GLU A 897 18.38 10.28 3.56
CA GLU A 897 17.14 11.03 3.70
C GLU A 897 17.06 11.73 5.07
N ARG A 898 16.39 12.91 5.11
CA ARG A 898 16.16 13.66 6.35
C ARG A 898 15.45 12.82 7.44
N SER A 899 14.52 11.96 7.05
CA SER A 899 13.78 11.09 7.99
C SER A 899 14.65 9.98 8.63
N LYS A 900 15.87 9.78 8.12
CA LYS A 900 16.79 8.70 8.50
C LYS A 900 18.05 9.21 9.18
N GLU A 901 18.17 10.52 9.43
CA GLU A 901 19.40 11.10 10.01
C GLU A 901 19.74 10.54 11.40
N ALA A 902 18.72 10.18 12.18
CA ALA A 902 18.88 9.61 13.51
C ALA A 902 18.99 8.08 13.54
N THR A 903 19.20 7.43 12.39
CA THR A 903 19.44 5.97 12.31
C THR A 903 20.88 5.61 12.65
N ALA A 904 21.10 4.39 13.11
CA ALA A 904 22.42 3.86 13.48
C ALA A 904 23.45 4.13 12.39
N ARG A 905 23.13 3.71 11.16
CA ARG A 905 24.02 3.86 10.00
C ARG A 905 24.51 5.30 9.82
N VAL A 906 23.59 6.26 9.84
CA VAL A 906 23.91 7.66 9.54
C VAL A 906 24.68 8.30 10.69
N VAL A 907 24.29 8.04 11.94
CA VAL A 907 25.00 8.55 13.12
C VAL A 907 26.40 7.96 13.20
N VAL A 908 26.58 6.66 12.99
CA VAL A 908 27.89 6.01 13.02
C VAL A 908 28.80 6.50 11.89
N TRP A 909 28.24 6.76 10.71
CA TRP A 909 28.98 7.38 9.62
C TRP A 909 29.39 8.83 9.95
N ARG A 910 28.43 9.66 10.36
CA ARG A 910 28.60 11.11 10.52
C ARG A 910 29.36 11.49 11.80
N GLU A 911 28.99 10.90 12.92
CA GLU A 911 29.52 11.25 14.26
C GLU A 911 30.67 10.36 14.71
N ILE A 912 30.75 9.10 14.27
CA ILE A 912 31.85 8.18 14.64
C ILE A 912 32.93 8.12 13.55
N GLY A 913 32.59 8.48 12.31
CA GLY A 913 33.55 8.53 11.19
C GLY A 913 33.79 7.17 10.53
N VAL A 914 32.90 6.19 10.73
CA VAL A 914 33.00 4.89 10.06
C VAL A 914 32.51 5.03 8.62
N GLN A 915 33.43 5.04 7.66
CA GLN A 915 33.11 5.22 6.24
C GLN A 915 32.20 4.11 5.69
N ARG A 916 32.45 2.85 6.07
CA ARG A 916 31.67 1.67 5.67
C ARG A 916 30.60 1.37 6.70
N SER A 917 29.67 2.31 6.85
CA SER A 917 28.52 2.19 7.74
C SER A 917 27.29 1.77 6.94
N TYR A 918 26.67 0.66 7.30
CA TYR A 918 25.56 0.07 6.54
C TYR A 918 24.37 -0.33 7.41
N THR A 919 23.20 -0.34 6.77
CA THR A 919 22.04 -1.13 7.19
C THR A 919 21.88 -2.26 6.17
N MET A 920 21.92 -3.51 6.62
CA MET A 920 21.59 -4.65 5.76
C MET A 920 20.11 -4.98 5.93
N GLU A 921 19.37 -4.98 4.84
CA GLU A 921 17.94 -5.23 4.80
C GLU A 921 17.67 -6.60 4.17
N SER A 922 17.13 -7.53 4.95
CA SER A 922 16.81 -8.88 4.47
C SER A 922 15.33 -9.02 4.16
N THR A 923 14.94 -9.71 3.09
CA THR A 923 13.53 -9.94 2.77
C THR A 923 12.84 -10.85 3.79
N LEU A 924 11.53 -10.66 3.98
CA LEU A 924 10.64 -11.58 4.72
C LEU A 924 9.90 -12.56 3.79
N CYS A 925 9.94 -12.31 2.47
CA CYS A 925 9.21 -13.07 1.46
C CYS A 925 10.13 -14.06 0.73
N GLY A 926 11.03 -13.56 -0.12
CA GLY A 926 11.76 -14.41 -1.07
C GLY A 926 12.63 -13.61 -2.04
N CYS A 927 13.19 -14.30 -3.03
CA CYS A 927 14.10 -13.72 -4.02
C CYS A 927 13.46 -13.64 -5.41
N ASP A 928 13.83 -12.62 -6.19
CA ASP A 928 13.42 -12.46 -7.60
C ASP A 928 14.59 -12.53 -8.59
N GLN A 929 15.80 -12.80 -8.10
CA GLN A 929 17.03 -12.97 -8.86
C GLN A 929 17.90 -14.10 -8.30
N GLY A 930 18.96 -14.44 -9.02
CA GLY A 930 19.92 -15.48 -8.63
C GLY A 930 19.32 -16.88 -8.59
N LYS A 931 20.03 -17.81 -7.94
CA LYS A 931 19.64 -19.23 -7.83
C LYS A 931 18.37 -19.47 -6.99
N TYR A 932 17.90 -18.45 -6.27
CA TYR A 932 16.72 -18.47 -5.41
C TYR A 932 15.53 -17.70 -6.01
N LYS A 933 15.63 -17.26 -7.27
CA LYS A 933 14.55 -16.56 -7.96
C LYS A 933 13.26 -17.37 -7.94
N GLY A 934 12.17 -16.74 -7.48
CA GLY A 934 10.85 -17.36 -7.42
C GLY A 934 10.63 -18.26 -6.20
N LEU A 935 11.58 -18.30 -5.25
CA LEU A 935 11.50 -19.11 -4.04
C LEU A 935 11.29 -18.22 -2.81
N GLN A 936 10.56 -18.75 -1.84
CA GLN A 936 10.43 -18.13 -0.52
C GLN A 936 11.75 -18.28 0.25
N ILE A 937 12.04 -17.28 1.09
CA ILE A 937 13.25 -17.27 1.90
C ILE A 937 13.05 -18.18 3.13
N GLY A 938 14.00 -19.11 3.34
CA GLY A 938 14.11 -19.96 4.52
C GLY A 938 15.21 -19.49 5.47
N THR A 939 15.34 -20.18 6.62
CA THR A 939 16.41 -19.91 7.60
C THR A 939 17.79 -20.24 7.05
N SER A 940 17.92 -21.32 6.25
CA SER A 940 19.18 -21.69 5.59
C SER A 940 19.75 -20.60 4.67
N GLU A 941 18.92 -19.95 3.86
CA GLU A 941 19.37 -18.87 2.98
C GLU A 941 19.78 -17.61 3.74
N LEU A 942 19.12 -17.34 4.88
CA LEU A 942 19.47 -16.24 5.76
C LEU A 942 20.81 -16.50 6.47
N GLU A 943 21.02 -17.72 6.96
CA GLU A 943 22.29 -18.14 7.55
C GLU A 943 23.43 -18.14 6.51
N GLU A 944 23.17 -18.62 5.27
CA GLU A 944 24.11 -18.54 4.14
C GLU A 944 24.53 -17.08 3.90
N MET A 945 23.58 -16.14 3.92
CA MET A 945 23.88 -14.72 3.77
C MET A 945 24.82 -14.20 4.86
N GLY A 946 24.62 -14.62 6.11
CA GLY A 946 25.49 -14.27 7.24
C GLY A 946 26.93 -14.76 7.05
N ALA A 947 27.09 -16.00 6.56
CA ALA A 947 28.40 -16.57 6.22
C ALA A 947 29.05 -15.88 5.00
N GLN A 948 28.26 -15.57 3.96
CA GLN A 948 28.74 -14.84 2.78
C GLN A 948 29.19 -13.42 3.13
N PHE A 949 28.54 -12.77 4.09
CA PHE A 949 29.00 -11.48 4.60
C PHE A 949 30.41 -11.58 5.23
N CYS A 950 30.67 -12.61 6.03
CA CYS A 950 32.00 -12.89 6.57
C CYS A 950 33.04 -13.13 5.47
N LEU A 951 32.70 -13.89 4.42
CA LEU A 951 33.58 -14.12 3.28
C LEU A 951 33.85 -12.83 2.49
N ALA A 952 32.87 -11.94 2.35
CA ALA A 952 33.04 -10.64 1.73
C ALA A 952 34.00 -9.75 2.53
N LEU A 953 33.93 -9.77 3.87
CA LEU A 953 34.90 -9.09 4.74
C LEU A 953 36.31 -9.65 4.59
N LEU A 954 36.46 -10.97 4.45
CA LEU A 954 37.77 -11.58 4.20
C LEU A 954 38.38 -11.07 2.88
N ARG A 955 37.57 -10.93 1.83
CA ARG A 955 38.03 -10.35 0.55
C ARG A 955 38.32 -8.85 0.65
N LEU A 956 37.56 -8.12 1.47
CA LEU A 956 37.76 -6.69 1.70
C LEU A 956 39.18 -6.38 2.19
N ARG A 957 39.79 -7.28 2.99
CA ARG A 957 41.17 -7.16 3.47
C ARG A 957 42.18 -6.84 2.36
N ARG A 958 42.06 -7.50 1.21
CA ARG A 958 42.98 -7.32 0.06
C ARG A 958 42.97 -5.90 -0.49
N TYR A 959 41.83 -5.23 -0.41
CA TYR A 959 41.66 -3.85 -0.87
C TYR A 959 42.05 -2.79 0.17
N THR A 960 42.39 -3.22 1.39
CA THR A 960 42.73 -2.33 2.52
C THR A 960 44.19 -2.43 2.97
N SER A 961 44.99 -3.31 2.36
CA SER A 961 46.42 -3.48 2.67
C SER A 961 47.29 -2.40 2.00
N PRO A 962 48.14 -1.66 2.74
CA PRO A 962 49.02 -0.63 2.16
C PRO A 962 50.03 -1.16 1.13
N LEU A 963 50.43 -2.43 1.22
CA LEU A 963 51.43 -3.06 0.33
C LEU A 963 50.84 -3.49 -1.03
N GLU A 964 49.53 -3.69 -1.14
CA GLU A 964 48.88 -4.11 -2.40
C GLU A 964 48.24 -2.95 -3.17
N LEU A 965 48.08 -1.79 -2.53
CA LEU A 965 47.55 -0.56 -3.13
C LEU A 965 48.44 -0.02 -4.26
N GLN A 966 49.75 -0.28 -4.22
CA GLN A 966 50.70 0.11 -5.27
C GLN A 966 50.56 -0.71 -6.57
N ASN A 967 50.10 -1.95 -6.50
CA ASN A 967 49.98 -2.84 -7.67
C ASN A 967 48.58 -2.84 -8.30
N HIS A 968 47.53 -2.43 -7.58
CA HIS A 968 46.14 -2.53 -8.05
C HIS A 968 45.51 -1.21 -8.52
N ASN A 969 46.21 -0.07 -8.38
CA ASN A 969 45.76 1.21 -8.94
C ASN A 969 45.66 1.19 -10.48
N SER A 970 46.27 0.22 -11.17
CA SER A 970 46.09 0.01 -12.61
C SER A 970 44.73 -0.62 -12.97
N HIS A 971 44.17 -1.48 -12.11
CA HIS A 971 42.87 -2.14 -12.36
C HIS A 971 41.65 -1.33 -11.91
N LEU A 972 41.85 -0.36 -11.00
CA LEU A 972 40.82 0.63 -10.61
C LEU A 972 40.53 1.64 -11.73
N LEU A 973 41.54 1.94 -12.57
CA LEU A 973 41.38 2.80 -13.75
C LEU A 973 40.62 2.10 -14.89
N ASP A 974 40.73 0.78 -15.03
CA ASP A 974 39.88 0.01 -15.97
C ASP A 974 38.42 -0.05 -15.50
N THR A 975 38.15 0.07 -14.20
CA THR A 975 36.78 0.08 -13.66
C THR A 975 36.09 1.45 -13.73
N GLU A 976 36.83 2.53 -13.99
CA GLU A 976 36.22 3.81 -14.38
C GLU A 976 35.64 3.76 -15.81
N ASN A 977 36.23 2.96 -16.71
CA ASN A 977 35.72 2.80 -18.08
C ASN A 977 34.41 2.00 -18.15
N ASP A 978 34.24 0.96 -17.30
CA ASP A 978 32.98 0.22 -17.20
C ASP A 978 31.81 1.04 -16.60
N LEU A 979 32.11 2.13 -15.89
CA LEU A 979 31.10 3.08 -15.40
C LEU A 979 30.66 4.09 -16.48
N ILE A 980 31.47 4.30 -17.52
CA ILE A 980 31.18 5.22 -18.62
C ILE A 980 30.33 4.53 -19.71
N ASP A 981 30.40 3.20 -19.85
CA ASP A 981 29.63 2.45 -20.86
C ASP A 981 28.18 2.12 -20.46
N THR A 982 27.74 2.48 -19.25
CA THR A 982 26.32 2.44 -18.86
C THR A 982 25.49 3.67 -19.31
N ARG A 983 25.96 4.44 -20.29
CA ARG A 983 25.21 5.56 -20.92
C ARG A 983 24.00 5.10 -21.77
N GLY A 984 23.71 3.80 -21.82
CA GLY A 984 22.56 3.20 -22.52
C GLY A 984 21.34 2.86 -21.65
N ILE A 985 21.36 3.12 -20.34
CA ILE A 985 20.22 2.83 -19.45
C ILE A 985 19.37 4.10 -19.31
N PRO A 986 18.07 4.09 -19.69
CA PRO A 986 17.23 5.27 -19.58
C PRO A 986 16.96 5.60 -18.11
N ASN A 987 17.21 6.87 -17.74
CA ASN A 987 16.81 7.58 -16.51
C ASN A 987 16.19 6.71 -15.40
N ILE A 988 17.03 6.17 -14.51
CA ILE A 988 16.59 5.63 -13.22
C ILE A 988 16.52 6.80 -12.24
N THR A 989 15.37 7.46 -12.19
CA THR A 989 14.97 8.26 -11.03
C THR A 989 14.74 7.31 -9.86
N SER A 990 15.65 7.31 -8.88
CA SER A 990 15.47 6.56 -7.63
C SER A 990 14.44 7.29 -6.75
N PRO A 991 13.29 6.69 -6.40
CA PRO A 991 12.31 7.31 -5.51
C PRO A 991 12.54 6.80 -4.07
N THR A 992 13.31 7.57 -3.31
CA THR A 992 13.57 7.41 -1.86
C THR A 992 12.51 8.13 -1.01
N THR A 993 11.23 7.95 -1.35
CA THR A 993 10.13 8.47 -0.54
C THR A 993 8.97 7.52 -0.61
N TYR A 994 8.14 7.49 0.43
CA TYR A 994 6.86 6.79 0.45
C TYR A 994 5.93 7.21 -0.71
N VAL A 995 6.18 6.69 -1.92
CA VAL A 995 5.27 6.47 -3.05
C VAL A 995 5.98 5.42 -3.93
N LEU A 996 5.75 4.13 -3.66
CA LEU A 996 6.16 3.05 -4.55
C LEU A 996 4.94 2.73 -5.43
N GLU A 997 4.86 3.35 -6.60
CA GLU A 997 4.00 2.86 -7.69
C GLU A 997 4.83 2.23 -8.83
N GLU A 998 6.14 2.53 -8.96
CA GLU A 998 6.91 2.18 -10.17
C GLU A 998 7.67 0.84 -10.14
N ASP A 999 7.86 0.19 -8.99
CA ASP A 999 8.58 -1.09 -8.87
C ASP A 999 7.64 -2.32 -8.71
N GLU A 1000 6.32 -2.14 -8.90
CA GLU A 1000 5.37 -3.24 -8.74
C GLU A 1000 5.36 -4.17 -9.98
N PRO A 1001 5.55 -5.50 -9.83
CA PRO A 1001 5.37 -6.41 -10.94
C PRO A 1001 3.91 -6.33 -11.42
N ALA A 1002 3.72 -6.11 -12.73
CA ALA A 1002 2.40 -6.01 -13.34
C ALA A 1002 1.63 -7.35 -13.17
N PHE A 1003 0.73 -7.41 -12.19
CA PHE A 1003 -0.26 -8.48 -12.09
C PHE A 1003 -1.34 -8.29 -13.16
N LEU A 1004 -2.02 -9.39 -13.52
CA LEU A 1004 -3.23 -9.35 -14.36
C LEU A 1004 -4.38 -8.54 -13.72
N GLU A 1005 -4.30 -8.27 -12.41
CA GLU A 1005 -5.22 -7.43 -11.63
C GLU A 1005 -4.39 -6.51 -10.72
N GLU A 1006 -4.52 -5.19 -10.92
CA GLU A 1006 -3.94 -4.20 -10.00
C GLU A 1006 -4.49 -4.43 -8.59
N VAL A 1007 -3.61 -4.42 -7.58
CA VAL A 1007 -4.07 -4.51 -6.19
C VAL A 1007 -4.74 -3.19 -5.83
N ASP A 1008 -6.06 -3.21 -5.65
CA ASP A 1008 -6.80 -1.99 -5.32
C ASP A 1008 -6.65 -1.65 -3.83
N TYR A 1009 -5.70 -0.76 -3.54
CA TYR A 1009 -5.51 -0.17 -2.22
C TYR A 1009 -6.39 1.07 -1.98
N SER A 1010 -7.14 1.54 -2.98
CA SER A 1010 -7.88 2.80 -2.95
C SER A 1010 -9.30 2.60 -2.39
N ALA A 1011 -9.63 3.31 -1.31
CA ALA A 1011 -11.01 3.43 -0.84
C ALA A 1011 -11.36 4.84 -0.31
N GLU A 1012 -10.46 5.81 -0.42
CA GLU A 1012 -10.72 7.18 0.04
C GLU A 1012 -11.18 8.09 -1.09
N SER A 1013 -12.28 8.82 -0.84
CA SER A 1013 -12.38 10.21 -1.23
C SER A 1013 -11.58 11.02 -0.20
N ASN A 1014 -10.75 11.98 -0.62
CA ASN A 1014 -10.26 13.01 0.27
C ASN A 1014 -11.48 13.72 0.88
N ASP A 1015 -11.86 13.35 2.11
CA ASP A 1015 -12.89 14.03 2.89
C ASP A 1015 -12.43 15.45 3.29
N GLU A 1016 -11.20 15.85 2.96
CA GLU A 1016 -10.69 17.22 3.12
C GLU A 1016 -11.38 18.26 2.22
N ASN A 1017 -12.17 17.83 1.24
CA ASN A 1017 -12.97 18.72 0.39
C ASN A 1017 -14.47 18.53 0.64
N ASP A 1018 -14.90 18.58 1.90
CA ASP A 1018 -16.31 18.79 2.21
C ASP A 1018 -16.64 20.27 1.89
N PRO A 1019 -17.49 20.57 0.89
CA PRO A 1019 -17.85 21.96 0.56
C PRO A 1019 -18.67 22.65 1.65
N ASP A 1020 -18.99 21.96 2.76
CA ASP A 1020 -19.73 22.49 3.91
C ASP A 1020 -18.87 23.28 4.91
N LEU A 1021 -17.55 23.39 4.69
CA LEU A 1021 -16.69 24.34 5.42
C LEU A 1021 -16.62 25.66 4.65
N GLU A 1022 -17.53 26.60 4.93
CA GLU A 1022 -17.30 28.00 4.56
C GLU A 1022 -16.06 28.50 5.31
N PRO A 1023 -15.05 29.07 4.63
CA PRO A 1023 -14.07 29.88 5.33
C PRO A 1023 -14.76 31.18 5.73
N ASP A 1024 -14.78 31.49 7.03
CA ASP A 1024 -15.10 32.82 7.55
C ASP A 1024 -14.13 33.84 6.93
N LEU A 1025 -14.53 34.42 5.80
CA LEU A 1025 -13.93 35.59 5.20
C LEU A 1025 -14.70 36.81 5.70
N GLN A 1026 -14.46 37.17 6.96
CA GLN A 1026 -14.86 38.46 7.49
C GLN A 1026 -13.72 39.47 7.24
N ASP A 1027 -14.01 40.40 6.33
CA ASP A 1027 -13.47 41.76 6.18
C ASP A 1027 -12.02 42.07 6.60
N ASN A 1028 -11.19 42.32 5.59
CA ASN A 1028 -10.14 43.34 5.65
C ASN A 1028 -9.96 44.00 4.28
N LEU A 1029 -10.89 44.89 3.95
CA LEU A 1029 -10.71 45.90 2.89
C LEU A 1029 -9.84 47.03 3.45
N ALA A 1030 -8.52 46.94 3.27
CA ALA A 1030 -7.63 48.07 3.49
C ALA A 1030 -7.59 48.94 2.21
N LEU A 1031 -8.02 50.19 2.39
CA LEU A 1031 -7.99 51.28 1.42
C LEU A 1031 -6.55 51.59 0.97
N LEU A 1032 -6.42 51.82 -0.33
CA LEU A 1032 -5.26 52.46 -0.95
C LEU A 1032 -5.19 53.93 -0.53
N ASP A 1033 -4.05 54.37 -0.02
CA ASP A 1033 -3.66 55.77 0.02
C ASP A 1033 -2.22 55.91 -0.54
N PRO A 1034 -1.95 56.80 -1.52
CA PRO A 1034 -0.61 57.02 -2.04
C PRO A 1034 0.04 58.24 -1.38
N SER A 1035 1.38 58.24 -1.41
CA SER A 1035 2.31 59.35 -1.08
C SER A 1035 2.76 59.47 0.38
N SER A 1036 4.05 59.18 0.62
CA SER A 1036 5.05 60.22 0.90
C SER A 1036 6.41 59.59 1.15
N ASP A 1037 7.43 60.22 0.57
CA ASP A 1037 8.85 59.94 0.66
C ASP A 1037 9.45 59.93 2.09
N SER A 1038 10.68 59.40 2.11
CA SER A 1038 11.82 59.74 2.96
C SER A 1038 12.15 58.83 4.17
N GLU A 1039 13.29 58.15 4.00
CA GLU A 1039 14.42 58.02 4.93
C GLU A 1039 14.12 57.94 6.44
N PHE A 1040 14.53 56.86 7.10
CA PHE A 1040 15.69 56.88 8.00
C PHE A 1040 16.08 55.47 8.42
N SER A 1041 17.35 55.34 8.76
CA SER A 1041 18.14 54.13 9.01
C SER A 1041 18.16 53.72 10.49
N GLN A 1042 18.73 52.53 10.72
CA GLN A 1042 19.46 52.04 11.90
C GLN A 1042 18.70 51.33 13.06
N THR A 1043 19.18 50.10 13.32
CA THR A 1043 19.47 49.43 14.61
C THR A 1043 18.31 49.30 15.62
N GLU A 1044 17.99 48.13 16.18
CA GLU A 1044 18.81 47.03 16.75
C GLU A 1044 18.24 45.63 16.46
#